data_AF-A0A4W6F9Y0-F1
#
_entry.id   AF-A0A4W6F9Y0-F1
#
_cell.length_a   1.000
_cell.length_b   1.000
_cell.length_c   1.000
_cell.angle_alpha   90.00
_cell.angle_beta   90.00
_cell.angle_gamma   90.00
#
_symmetry.space_group_name_H-M   'P 1'
#
loop_
_entity.id
_entity.type
_entity.pdbx_description
1 polymer ?
#
loop_
_entity_poly.entity_id
_entity_poly.type
_entity_poly.pdbx_seq_one_letter_code
_entity_poly.pdbx_strand_id
1 'polypeptide(L)'
;FYLERSRGRNYEAELQRCHPEVALVEFGDYHPLKPIMVTDTKTRRGARKGSTSSSSSSSSSVPPDPLSSMLDGTDPLSMFAAASPQKTTDLGRKRREKEEEAVGPDFEPWSSKRGEILARFTTTEKLSIVTAVVSVGKAPSPGSSAVSEKVRTRLEELDDLEEGSQRELLNLSQQDYANRIEELNQSLKEAWASDQKVKALKIVIQCSKLLSDTSVIQFYPSKFVLITDILDTFGRLVYDRIWTMCSDPRPLPDSFTVEDVNDTAKETCLNWFFKIASIRELLPRLYVEAAILKCNRFLNKSGIQETLPRLTAMIRGIGDPLVAAYARAYLCRVGMEVAPHLKDSLNRNFFDLLGTFRQISGESVRNQLVLQRVEVPEYLTLYSPAISWILQCIAYRAPEPLLTEMMERCKKLGNNALLLNSVMRAFRPEFVAIRATDFIGMIKDCDEAGFPKHLLFGSLGRSLACADPPESERLTILNEAWKVVTKVRSPQDYINCAEIWVEFTCRHFTKREVNTVLADIIKHMTPDRAFEDAYPQLQSVIRKILTYFHDFSVLFSMERFLPFLDMFQKDSVRVEVCRSIMEVFINSLCLFTLCSVCPLWFFFQVSFGRDFEQQLSFCVEARATFCNLEPVLVQLIHTVNQLAMETRRVMGGNHSRKTAAFVRACAAYSFITIPSLSSIFSRLSLYLLSGQVALANQCLSQADAFLKAAVSILPEVPRSISVEGKLRSSESFLLDFINNFLATLLVVPDHPEHGVLYLVRGLLNMVQDYTWEDNSDAKVRVYISALPLLAAMSQETYLYSIPKVDSNETLYGGDPKFLSEINKLCETLIGQILDHLKALGRDESTRRQGAVAFSLFGVLLAHGDLRNNKLSQLAVNLWNLSHKHGYCETRISVRTLESIKHQAQQPNMTHLSDTVQRLTLQSRT
;
A
#
# COMPACT_ATOMS: atom_id res chain seq x y z
N PHE A 1 -8.75 32.05 -58.14
CA PHE A 1 -9.01 33.50 -58.05
C PHE A 1 -8.49 34.18 -56.77
N TYR A 2 -8.27 33.49 -55.63
CA TYR A 2 -7.70 34.12 -54.41
C TYR A 2 -6.20 33.87 -54.15
N LEU A 3 -5.57 32.87 -54.79
CA LEU A 3 -4.15 32.51 -54.62
C LEU A 3 -3.50 32.18 -55.98
N GLU A 4 -3.65 33.04 -57.01
CA GLU A 4 -2.99 32.81 -58.31
C GLU A 4 -1.46 32.72 -58.19
N ARG A 5 -0.89 33.27 -57.13
CA ARG A 5 0.34 32.81 -56.49
C ARG A 5 0.16 32.98 -54.99
N SER A 6 0.32 31.92 -54.19
CA SER A 6 0.57 32.15 -52.77
C SER A 6 1.85 32.98 -52.63
N ARG A 7 2.00 33.71 -51.52
CA ARG A 7 3.24 34.46 -51.30
C ARG A 7 4.41 33.48 -51.37
N GLY A 8 5.28 33.60 -52.36
CA GLY A 8 6.51 32.82 -52.46
C GLY A 8 7.37 33.09 -51.22
N ARG A 9 7.57 32.08 -50.37
CA ARG A 9 8.40 32.18 -49.17
C ARG A 9 9.72 31.49 -49.45
N ASN A 10 10.81 32.23 -49.30
CA ASN A 10 12.13 31.63 -49.32
C ASN A 10 12.42 31.09 -47.93
N TYR A 11 12.03 29.83 -47.68
CA TYR A 11 12.18 29.18 -46.39
C TYR A 11 13.64 29.07 -45.95
N GLU A 12 14.60 28.97 -46.89
CA GLU A 12 16.03 28.92 -46.59
C GLU A 12 16.53 30.27 -46.04
N ALA A 13 16.14 31.38 -46.68
CA ALA A 13 16.46 32.73 -46.21
C ALA A 13 15.72 33.10 -44.91
N GLU A 14 14.52 32.57 -44.68
CA GLU A 14 13.78 32.76 -43.43
C GLU A 14 14.37 31.92 -42.29
N LEU A 15 14.80 30.68 -42.54
CA LEU A 15 15.50 29.83 -41.57
C LEU A 15 16.83 30.46 -41.14
N GLN A 16 17.61 30.98 -42.10
CA GLN A 16 18.86 31.71 -41.84
C GLN A 16 18.65 32.96 -40.97
N ARG A 17 17.49 33.64 -41.07
CA ARG A 17 17.14 34.80 -40.24
C ARG A 17 16.62 34.43 -38.84
N CYS A 18 16.11 33.21 -38.67
CA CYS A 18 15.64 32.68 -37.39
C CYS A 18 16.76 32.04 -36.56
N HIS A 19 17.98 31.88 -37.11
CA HIS A 19 19.15 31.63 -36.29
C HIS A 19 19.40 32.87 -35.41
N PRO A 20 19.41 32.75 -34.07
CA PRO A 20 19.93 33.83 -33.25
C PRO A 20 21.38 34.09 -33.69
N GLU A 21 21.79 35.36 -33.79
CA GLU A 21 23.21 35.70 -33.89
C GLU A 21 23.96 34.87 -32.87
N VAL A 22 24.98 34.14 -33.31
CA VAL A 22 25.85 33.37 -32.42
C VAL A 22 26.64 34.37 -31.58
N ALA A 23 26.05 34.82 -30.48
CA ALA A 23 26.79 35.40 -29.39
C ALA A 23 27.67 34.29 -28.83
N LEU A 24 28.99 34.43 -28.96
CA LEU A 24 29.96 33.65 -28.21
C LEU A 24 29.68 33.88 -26.72
N VAL A 25 28.98 32.95 -26.10
CA VAL A 25 28.87 32.90 -24.64
C VAL A 25 30.18 32.31 -24.15
N GLU A 26 31.05 33.16 -23.59
CA GLU A 26 32.14 32.69 -22.73
C GLU A 26 31.53 31.89 -21.58
N PHE A 27 31.99 30.64 -21.40
CA PHE A 27 31.56 29.76 -20.32
C PHE A 27 32.01 30.32 -18.96
N GLY A 28 31.15 31.14 -18.35
CA GLY A 28 31.24 31.50 -16.94
C GLY A 28 30.40 30.55 -16.09
N ASP A 29 31.00 29.98 -15.05
CA ASP A 29 30.44 29.00 -14.10
C ASP A 29 29.11 29.45 -13.45
N TYR A 30 27.97 29.19 -14.07
CA TYR A 30 26.65 29.31 -13.44
C TYR A 30 25.71 28.18 -13.88
N HIS A 31 25.51 27.20 -13.00
CA HIS A 31 24.54 26.11 -13.17
C HIS A 31 23.16 26.53 -12.60
N PRO A 32 22.02 26.30 -13.29
CA PRO A 32 20.69 26.84 -12.92
C PRO A 32 20.04 26.26 -11.65
N LEU A 33 20.76 25.48 -10.85
CA LEU A 33 20.22 24.76 -9.69
C LEU A 33 21.11 24.88 -8.44
N LYS A 34 21.77 26.02 -8.24
CA LYS A 34 22.33 26.33 -6.92
C LYS A 34 21.23 26.91 -6.01
N PRO A 35 21.04 26.39 -4.78
CA PRO A 35 20.03 26.88 -3.85
C PRO A 35 20.35 28.31 -3.42
N ILE A 36 19.40 29.24 -3.58
CA ILE A 36 19.52 30.60 -3.07
C ILE A 36 19.34 30.54 -1.55
N MET A 37 20.44 30.64 -0.81
CA MET A 37 20.43 30.95 0.62
C MET A 37 20.19 32.45 0.79
N VAL A 38 19.01 32.85 1.28
CA VAL A 38 18.73 34.23 1.67
C VAL A 38 19.21 34.45 3.09
N THR A 39 20.22 35.31 3.26
CA THR A 39 20.69 35.82 4.55
C THR A 39 19.91 37.07 4.93
N ASP A 40 19.50 37.13 6.19
CA ASP A 40 18.81 38.24 6.86
C ASP A 40 19.63 39.54 6.84
N THR A 41 18.98 40.66 6.52
CA THR A 41 19.42 41.99 6.99
C THR A 41 18.23 42.84 7.44
N LYS A 42 18.21 43.11 8.76
CA LYS A 42 17.34 44.07 9.46
C LYS A 42 17.69 45.52 9.09
N THR A 43 16.65 46.34 8.87
CA THR A 43 16.46 47.73 9.37
C THR A 43 15.16 48.29 8.76
N ARG A 44 14.36 49.23 9.31
CA ARG A 44 13.90 49.66 10.64
C ARG A 44 12.93 50.85 10.38
N ARG A 45 11.66 50.71 10.78
CA ARG A 45 10.67 51.73 11.26
C ARG A 45 9.95 52.71 10.29
N GLY A 46 8.63 52.78 10.50
CA GLY A 46 7.73 53.93 10.31
C GLY A 46 6.28 53.52 9.94
N ALA A 47 5.44 53.04 10.88
CA ALA A 47 4.47 53.80 11.69
C ALA A 47 3.01 53.86 11.15
N ARG A 48 2.12 53.19 11.91
CA ARG A 48 0.71 53.51 12.28
C ARG A 48 -0.49 53.30 11.32
N LYS A 49 -1.40 52.47 11.88
CA LYS A 49 -2.89 52.53 11.96
C LYS A 49 -3.74 52.05 10.77
N GLY A 50 -4.68 51.16 11.09
CA GLY A 50 -5.92 50.95 10.33
C GLY A 50 -6.34 49.49 10.25
N SER A 51 -7.26 49.08 11.13
CA SER A 51 -7.94 47.78 11.10
C SER A 51 -8.94 47.72 9.95
N THR A 52 -8.98 46.62 9.17
CA THR A 52 -10.20 45.93 8.70
C THR A 52 -9.87 44.68 7.85
N SER A 53 -10.49 43.56 8.23
CA SER A 53 -11.03 42.45 7.41
C SER A 53 -10.27 41.87 6.20
N SER A 54 -9.89 40.59 6.37
CA SER A 54 -10.17 39.42 5.53
C SER A 54 -9.81 39.39 4.03
N SER A 55 -8.95 38.44 3.67
CA SER A 55 -9.21 37.56 2.52
C SER A 55 -8.68 36.14 2.78
N SER A 56 -9.50 35.22 2.31
CA SER A 56 -9.51 33.77 2.44
C SER A 56 -8.53 33.06 1.49
N SER A 57 -7.89 31.98 1.97
CA SER A 57 -7.34 30.92 1.14
C SER A 57 -7.94 29.58 1.58
N SER A 58 -8.85 29.08 0.75
CA SER A 58 -9.53 27.80 0.85
C SER A 58 -8.63 26.65 0.41
N SER A 59 -8.35 25.71 1.34
CA SER A 59 -7.88 24.36 1.04
C SER A 59 -9.07 23.42 0.91
N SER A 60 -9.39 22.97 -0.30
CA SER A 60 -10.44 21.99 -0.56
C SER A 60 -9.94 20.58 -0.27
N SER A 61 -10.36 20.04 0.87
CA SER A 61 -10.42 18.60 1.15
C SER A 61 -11.57 17.97 0.36
N VAL A 62 -11.28 16.96 -0.46
CA VAL A 62 -12.30 16.09 -1.08
C VAL A 62 -12.61 14.94 -0.12
N PRO A 63 -13.89 14.62 0.15
CA PRO A 63 -14.29 13.56 1.06
C PRO A 63 -14.18 12.16 0.41
N PRO A 64 -13.99 11.08 1.19
CA PRO A 64 -14.12 9.72 0.67
C PRO A 64 -15.59 9.33 0.48
N ASP A 65 -15.82 8.59 -0.61
CA ASP A 65 -17.10 8.09 -1.15
C ASP A 65 -17.70 6.96 -0.27
N PRO A 66 -19.01 6.91 0.02
CA PRO A 66 -19.58 6.06 1.09
C PRO A 66 -19.93 4.61 0.68
N LEU A 67 -19.37 4.07 -0.41
CA LEU A 67 -19.80 2.75 -0.92
C LEU A 67 -18.67 1.75 -1.21
N SER A 68 -17.42 2.05 -0.83
CA SER A 68 -16.29 1.11 -1.00
C SER A 68 -16.03 0.18 0.20
N SER A 69 -16.73 0.36 1.33
CA SER A 69 -16.49 -0.41 2.56
C SER A 69 -17.38 -1.64 2.76
N MET A 70 -18.06 -2.14 1.71
CA MET A 70 -19.04 -3.23 1.84
C MET A 70 -18.71 -4.52 1.09
N LEU A 71 -17.51 -4.67 0.52
CA LEU A 71 -17.16 -5.89 -0.26
C LEU A 71 -15.82 -6.56 0.10
N ASP A 72 -15.17 -6.19 1.21
CA ASP A 72 -14.07 -6.98 1.76
C ASP A 72 -14.61 -8.09 2.66
N GLY A 73 -14.80 -9.27 2.06
CA GLY A 73 -15.13 -10.51 2.76
C GLY A 73 -13.98 -11.02 3.63
N THR A 74 -13.73 -10.32 4.74
CA THR A 74 -12.83 -10.77 5.80
C THR A 74 -13.62 -11.48 6.91
N ASP A 75 -13.09 -12.61 7.37
CA ASP A 75 -13.66 -13.44 8.43
C ASP A 75 -13.86 -12.62 9.73
N PRO A 76 -15.09 -12.64 10.31
CA PRO A 76 -15.47 -11.84 11.47
C PRO A 76 -14.64 -12.08 12.76
N LEU A 77 -13.79 -13.10 12.84
CA LEU A 77 -12.90 -13.31 13.99
C LEU A 77 -11.68 -12.37 14.02
N SER A 78 -11.18 -11.94 12.86
CA SER A 78 -9.98 -11.09 12.78
C SER A 78 -10.26 -9.62 13.13
N MET A 79 -11.52 -9.17 13.02
CA MET A 79 -11.91 -7.80 13.38
C MET A 79 -11.99 -7.55 14.89
N PHE A 80 -12.28 -8.58 15.69
CA PHE A 80 -12.38 -8.44 17.15
C PHE A 80 -11.02 -8.29 17.84
N ALA A 81 -9.95 -8.83 17.25
CA ALA A 81 -8.59 -8.64 17.77
C ALA A 81 -8.08 -7.19 17.59
N ALA A 82 -8.57 -6.48 16.56
CA ALA A 82 -8.14 -5.12 16.22
C ALA A 82 -8.97 -4.01 16.89
N ALA A 83 -10.16 -4.32 17.43
CA ALA A 83 -11.05 -3.35 18.05
C ALA A 83 -10.81 -3.21 19.57
N SER A 84 -9.67 -2.64 19.96
CA SER A 84 -9.55 -2.00 21.28
C SER A 84 -10.13 -0.58 21.18
N PRO A 85 -11.04 -0.15 22.07
CA PRO A 85 -11.62 1.19 21.97
C PRO A 85 -10.58 2.25 22.36
N GLN A 86 -9.93 2.87 21.36
CA GLN A 86 -9.28 4.16 21.56
C GLN A 86 -10.36 5.25 21.69
N LYS A 87 -10.75 5.54 22.93
CA LYS A 87 -11.53 6.75 23.23
C LYS A 87 -10.68 7.99 22.94
N THR A 88 -11.20 8.85 22.08
CA THR A 88 -10.73 10.22 21.88
C THR A 88 -11.10 11.09 23.07
N THR A 89 -10.24 11.11 24.10
CA THR A 89 -10.08 12.24 25.04
C THR A 89 -8.68 12.19 25.67
N ASP A 90 -8.07 13.38 25.81
CA ASP A 90 -6.79 13.72 26.47
C ASP A 90 -5.44 13.34 25.83
N LEU A 91 -4.93 14.26 25.00
CA LEU A 91 -3.53 14.38 24.56
C LEU A 91 -2.53 14.59 25.71
N GLY A 92 -3.00 14.88 26.94
CA GLY A 92 -2.15 14.99 28.14
C GLY A 92 -1.76 13.65 28.78
N ARG A 93 -2.53 12.57 28.54
CA ARG A 93 -2.32 11.27 29.21
C ARG A 93 -1.31 10.38 28.46
N LYS A 94 -1.25 10.46 27.12
CA LYS A 94 -0.30 9.71 26.28
C LYS A 94 1.18 10.06 26.52
N ARG A 95 1.49 11.22 27.10
CA ARG A 95 2.87 11.62 27.42
C ARG A 95 3.36 10.99 28.74
N ARG A 96 2.46 10.62 29.65
CA ARG A 96 2.78 10.03 30.97
C ARG A 96 3.07 8.53 30.93
N GLU A 97 2.44 7.78 30.01
CA GLU A 97 2.65 6.32 29.91
C GLU A 97 3.99 5.94 29.24
N LYS A 98 4.60 6.85 28.46
CA LYS A 98 5.83 6.56 27.69
C LYS A 98 7.14 6.62 28.51
N GLU A 99 7.12 7.19 29.71
CA GLU A 99 8.31 7.36 30.57
C GLU A 99 8.29 6.42 31.80
N GLU A 100 7.21 5.65 32.01
CA GLU A 100 7.04 4.72 33.14
C GLU A 100 7.43 3.24 32.84
N GLU A 101 7.88 2.90 31.63
CA GLU A 101 8.27 1.51 31.34
C GLU A 101 9.55 1.14 32.11
N ALA A 102 9.41 0.33 33.16
CA ALA A 102 10.51 -0.20 33.98
C ALA A 102 11.48 -1.12 33.19
N VAL A 103 11.12 -1.46 31.96
CA VAL A 103 11.82 -2.39 31.07
C VAL A 103 12.05 -1.70 29.72
N GLY A 104 13.21 -1.92 29.09
CA GLY A 104 13.53 -1.26 27.81
C GLY A 104 12.68 -1.74 26.63
N PRO A 105 12.74 -1.06 25.48
CA PRO A 105 12.00 -1.43 24.26
C PRO A 105 12.45 -2.78 23.67
N ASP A 106 13.55 -3.34 24.17
CA ASP A 106 14.09 -4.66 23.84
C ASP A 106 13.35 -5.82 24.52
N PHE A 107 12.40 -5.55 25.42
CA PHE A 107 11.60 -6.56 26.08
C PHE A 107 10.21 -6.67 25.47
N GLU A 108 9.86 -7.88 24.99
CA GLU A 108 8.52 -8.15 24.46
C GLU A 108 7.48 -8.13 25.61
N PRO A 109 6.47 -7.25 25.58
CA PRO A 109 5.47 -7.14 26.65
C PRO A 109 4.46 -8.29 26.59
N TRP A 110 3.86 -8.66 27.73
CA TRP A 110 2.86 -9.74 27.79
C TRP A 110 1.64 -9.49 26.88
N SER A 111 1.31 -8.22 26.65
CA SER A 111 0.20 -7.80 25.78
C SER A 111 0.38 -8.24 24.32
N SER A 112 1.61 -8.40 23.81
CA SER A 112 1.83 -8.92 22.44
C SER A 112 1.39 -10.38 22.31
N LYS A 113 1.52 -11.16 23.40
CA LYS A 113 1.20 -12.59 23.44
C LYS A 113 -0.30 -12.86 23.58
N ARG A 114 -1.08 -11.87 24.00
CA ARG A 114 -2.53 -11.97 24.19
C ARG A 114 -3.24 -12.47 22.93
N GLY A 115 -2.94 -11.89 21.77
CA GLY A 115 -3.58 -12.26 20.50
C GLY A 115 -3.31 -13.71 20.11
N GLU A 116 -2.04 -14.16 20.18
CA GLU A 116 -1.65 -15.55 19.87
C GLU A 116 -2.33 -16.54 20.81
N ILE A 117 -2.39 -16.25 22.12
CA ILE A 117 -3.02 -17.13 23.11
C ILE A 117 -4.52 -17.30 22.83
N LEU A 118 -5.24 -16.20 22.62
CA LEU A 118 -6.69 -16.24 22.39
C LEU A 118 -7.08 -16.95 21.09
N ALA A 119 -6.25 -16.83 20.05
CA ALA A 119 -6.47 -17.49 18.77
C ALA A 119 -6.13 -19.00 18.81
N ARG A 120 -5.11 -19.38 19.60
CA ARG A 120 -4.61 -20.75 19.66
C ARG A 120 -5.37 -21.65 20.62
N PHE A 121 -5.78 -21.13 21.77
CA PHE A 121 -6.40 -21.92 22.84
C PHE A 121 -7.91 -21.66 22.86
N THR A 122 -8.59 -22.21 21.85
CA THR A 122 -10.04 -22.14 21.65
C THR A 122 -10.72 -23.43 22.12
N THR A 123 -12.04 -23.41 22.27
CA THR A 123 -12.80 -24.63 22.59
C THR A 123 -14.21 -24.59 22.00
N THR A 124 -14.71 -25.77 21.60
CA THR A 124 -16.11 -26.02 21.24
C THR A 124 -16.92 -26.60 22.40
N GLU A 125 -16.26 -26.91 23.53
CA GLU A 125 -16.92 -27.42 24.72
C GLU A 125 -17.71 -26.33 25.44
N LYS A 126 -18.75 -26.78 26.14
CA LYS A 126 -19.70 -25.93 26.87
C LYS A 126 -19.07 -25.43 28.18
N LEU A 127 -18.77 -24.14 28.25
CA LEU A 127 -18.16 -23.50 29.42
C LEU A 127 -19.21 -23.19 30.49
N SER A 128 -18.80 -23.07 31.75
CA SER A 128 -19.69 -22.66 32.84
C SER A 128 -19.03 -21.65 33.75
N ILE A 129 -19.84 -20.78 34.36
CA ILE A 129 -19.42 -19.81 35.37
C ILE A 129 -20.23 -20.11 36.62
N VAL A 130 -19.61 -20.82 37.58
CA VAL A 130 -20.28 -21.11 38.86
C VAL A 130 -20.13 -19.90 39.78
N THR A 131 -21.16 -19.06 39.83
CA THR A 131 -21.25 -17.97 40.82
C THR A 131 -21.67 -18.58 42.16
N ALA A 132 -20.70 -19.01 42.98
CA ALA A 132 -21.00 -19.40 44.36
C ALA A 132 -21.35 -18.15 45.19
N VAL A 133 -22.64 -17.84 45.31
CA VAL A 133 -23.14 -16.85 46.27
C VAL A 133 -23.15 -17.49 47.66
N VAL A 134 -22.68 -16.72 48.63
CA VAL A 134 -22.44 -17.07 50.02
C VAL A 134 -23.77 -17.38 50.72
N SER A 135 -24.13 -18.66 50.85
CA SER A 135 -25.04 -19.09 51.91
C SER A 135 -24.27 -19.03 53.24
N VAL A 136 -24.52 -17.99 54.03
CA VAL A 136 -24.11 -17.99 55.44
C VAL A 136 -24.94 -19.08 56.11
N GLY A 137 -24.33 -20.24 56.33
CA GLY A 137 -24.98 -21.36 56.98
C GLY A 137 -25.54 -20.99 58.35
N LYS A 138 -26.80 -21.36 58.60
CA LYS A 138 -27.33 -21.57 59.95
C LYS A 138 -27.99 -22.94 60.03
N ALA A 139 -27.41 -23.80 60.86
CA ALA A 139 -28.06 -24.99 61.40
C ALA A 139 -29.30 -24.59 62.23
N PRO A 140 -30.32 -25.46 62.36
CA PRO A 140 -31.59 -25.11 62.99
C PRO A 140 -31.48 -25.15 64.52
N SER A 141 -31.77 -24.03 65.17
CA SER A 141 -32.09 -23.98 66.60
C SER A 141 -33.27 -23.02 66.82
N PRO A 142 -34.34 -23.43 67.54
CA PRO A 142 -35.52 -22.61 67.71
C PRO A 142 -35.36 -21.63 68.89
N GLY A 143 -35.70 -20.36 68.67
CA GLY A 143 -36.04 -19.40 69.72
C GLY A 143 -35.30 -18.05 69.65
N SER A 144 -36.09 -16.96 69.57
CA SER A 144 -35.76 -15.56 69.92
C SER A 144 -34.79 -14.80 68.96
N SER A 145 -34.99 -13.56 68.50
CA SER A 145 -36.04 -12.55 68.57
C SER A 145 -35.76 -11.47 67.49
N ALA A 146 -36.80 -10.88 66.91
CA ALA A 146 -36.88 -9.56 66.27
C ALA A 146 -35.69 -9.09 65.38
N VAL A 147 -35.71 -9.46 64.10
CA VAL A 147 -35.09 -8.67 63.02
C VAL A 147 -36.20 -7.95 62.27
N SER A 148 -36.04 -6.64 62.06
CA SER A 148 -37.03 -5.78 61.41
C SER A 148 -37.45 -6.33 60.05
N GLU A 149 -38.76 -6.40 59.82
CA GLU A 149 -39.44 -6.85 58.61
C GLU A 149 -38.95 -6.13 57.33
N LYS A 150 -38.44 -4.89 57.48
CA LYS A 150 -37.79 -4.08 56.42
C LYS A 150 -36.39 -4.55 56.00
N VAL A 151 -35.65 -5.23 56.88
CA VAL A 151 -34.34 -5.81 56.57
C VAL A 151 -34.53 -7.17 55.90
N ARG A 152 -35.59 -7.89 56.30
CA ARG A 152 -35.98 -9.16 55.69
C ARG A 152 -36.49 -8.96 54.26
N THR A 153 -37.38 -8.00 54.01
CA THR A 153 -37.83 -7.65 52.65
C THR A 153 -36.70 -7.10 51.76
N ARG A 154 -35.71 -6.36 52.30
CA ARG A 154 -34.53 -5.95 51.53
C ARG A 154 -33.53 -7.06 51.22
N LEU A 155 -33.53 -8.15 52.00
CA LEU A 155 -32.71 -9.34 51.70
C LEU A 155 -33.46 -10.31 50.78
N GLU A 156 -34.76 -10.49 50.96
CA GLU A 156 -35.62 -11.32 50.10
C GLU A 156 -35.74 -10.70 48.68
N GLU A 157 -35.86 -9.37 48.55
CA GLU A 157 -35.85 -8.69 47.23
C GLU A 157 -34.48 -8.71 46.52
N LEU A 158 -33.39 -9.04 47.23
CA LEU A 158 -32.06 -9.23 46.63
C LEU A 158 -31.80 -10.70 46.24
N ASP A 159 -32.41 -11.68 46.93
CA ASP A 159 -32.38 -13.09 46.55
C ASP A 159 -33.33 -13.38 45.36
N ASP A 160 -34.52 -12.75 45.31
CA ASP A 160 -35.55 -12.99 44.28
C ASP A 160 -35.17 -12.50 42.87
N LEU A 161 -34.15 -11.63 42.74
CA LEU A 161 -33.64 -11.16 41.45
C LEU A 161 -32.48 -12.01 40.89
N GLU A 162 -31.87 -12.89 41.70
CA GLU A 162 -30.68 -13.67 41.30
C GLU A 162 -31.01 -15.09 40.81
N GLU A 163 -32.12 -15.72 41.25
CA GLU A 163 -32.46 -17.11 40.88
C GLU A 163 -32.80 -17.32 39.39
N GLY A 164 -33.28 -16.29 38.68
CA GLY A 164 -33.57 -16.37 37.24
C GLY A 164 -32.32 -16.45 36.35
N SER A 165 -31.17 -15.95 36.82
CA SER A 165 -29.92 -15.83 36.07
C SER A 165 -29.03 -17.09 36.13
N GLN A 166 -29.33 -18.02 37.05
CA GLN A 166 -28.49 -19.19 37.32
C GLN A 166 -28.53 -20.26 36.22
N ARG A 167 -29.60 -20.30 35.41
CA ARG A 167 -29.71 -21.23 34.27
C ARG A 167 -28.90 -20.80 33.04
N GLU A 168 -28.62 -19.50 32.87
CA GLU A 168 -27.83 -18.96 31.74
C GLU A 168 -26.31 -19.12 31.93
N LEU A 169 -25.86 -19.40 33.15
CA LEU A 169 -24.43 -19.49 33.51
C LEU A 169 -23.80 -20.87 33.22
N LEU A 170 -24.56 -21.78 32.63
CA LEU A 170 -24.14 -23.12 32.23
C LEU A 170 -24.21 -23.24 30.70
N ASN A 171 -23.21 -23.87 30.09
CA ASN A 171 -23.16 -24.15 28.64
C ASN A 171 -22.91 -22.95 27.72
N LEU A 172 -22.05 -22.03 28.14
CA LEU A 172 -21.61 -20.88 27.37
C LEU A 172 -20.68 -21.30 26.22
N SER A 173 -20.81 -20.64 25.07
CA SER A 173 -19.78 -20.71 24.02
C SER A 173 -18.53 -19.93 24.45
N GLN A 174 -17.41 -20.10 23.73
CA GLN A 174 -16.20 -19.30 23.95
C GLN A 174 -16.48 -17.79 23.87
N GLN A 175 -17.29 -17.37 22.90
CA GLN A 175 -17.61 -15.96 22.70
C GLN A 175 -18.53 -15.42 23.80
N ASP A 176 -19.51 -16.20 24.22
CA ASP A 176 -20.39 -15.83 25.34
C ASP A 176 -19.63 -15.73 26.66
N TYR A 177 -18.68 -16.65 26.89
CA TYR A 177 -17.79 -16.58 28.05
C TYR A 177 -16.96 -15.29 28.02
N ALA A 178 -16.32 -14.97 26.90
CA ALA A 178 -15.51 -13.76 26.76
C ALA A 178 -16.34 -12.48 26.98
N ASN A 179 -17.55 -12.42 26.41
CA ASN A 179 -18.49 -11.31 26.61
C ASN A 179 -18.86 -11.17 28.09
N ARG A 180 -19.13 -12.28 28.78
CA ARG A 180 -19.49 -12.26 30.20
C ARG A 180 -18.35 -11.79 31.10
N ILE A 181 -17.10 -12.16 30.78
CA ILE A 181 -15.92 -11.63 31.48
C ILE A 181 -15.79 -10.11 31.26
N GLU A 182 -16.06 -9.61 30.05
CA GLU A 182 -16.05 -8.16 29.80
C GLU A 182 -17.19 -7.44 30.53
N GLU A 183 -18.38 -8.02 30.64
CA GLU A 183 -19.47 -7.48 31.47
C GLU A 183 -19.07 -7.37 32.96
N LEU A 184 -18.34 -8.36 33.49
CA LEU A 184 -17.76 -8.29 34.84
C LEU A 184 -16.73 -7.16 34.96
N ASN A 185 -15.91 -6.94 33.92
CA ASN A 185 -14.95 -5.83 33.86
C ASN A 185 -15.66 -4.46 33.85
N GLN A 186 -16.78 -4.33 33.13
CA GLN A 186 -17.58 -3.10 33.15
C GLN A 186 -18.27 -2.90 34.49
N SER A 187 -18.86 -3.95 35.06
CA SER A 187 -19.46 -3.94 36.40
C SER A 187 -18.47 -3.53 37.48
N LEU A 188 -17.19 -3.94 37.35
CA LEU A 188 -16.11 -3.51 38.22
C LEU A 188 -15.87 -1.99 38.11
N LYS A 189 -15.77 -1.46 36.89
CA LYS A 189 -15.54 -0.02 36.64
C LYS A 189 -16.72 0.83 37.13
N GLU A 190 -17.94 0.38 36.91
CA GLU A 190 -19.17 1.04 37.39
C GLU A 190 -19.27 1.05 38.92
N ALA A 191 -19.00 -0.10 39.56
CA ALA A 191 -18.94 -0.19 41.01
C ALA A 191 -17.85 0.71 41.59
N TRP A 192 -16.70 0.82 40.90
CA TRP A 192 -15.62 1.72 41.30
C TRP A 192 -16.02 3.18 41.17
N ALA A 193 -16.65 3.57 40.06
CA ALA A 193 -17.12 4.93 39.80
C ALA A 193 -18.22 5.37 40.79
N SER A 194 -19.08 4.43 41.21
CA SER A 194 -20.14 4.65 42.20
C SER A 194 -19.65 4.59 43.65
N ASP A 195 -18.34 4.64 43.88
CA ASP A 195 -17.67 4.50 45.19
C ASP A 195 -17.98 3.20 45.97
N GLN A 196 -18.54 2.18 45.31
CA GLN A 196 -18.85 0.87 45.89
C GLN A 196 -17.61 -0.05 45.93
N LYS A 197 -16.56 0.36 46.67
CA LYS A 197 -15.26 -0.32 46.69
C LYS A 197 -15.30 -1.76 47.21
N VAL A 198 -16.23 -2.07 48.11
CA VAL A 198 -16.44 -3.44 48.61
C VAL A 198 -17.02 -4.34 47.51
N LYS A 199 -17.95 -3.81 46.69
CA LYS A 199 -18.52 -4.52 45.55
C LYS A 199 -17.45 -4.76 44.48
N ALA A 200 -16.63 -3.76 44.19
CA ALA A 200 -15.48 -3.89 43.29
C ALA A 200 -14.50 -5.00 43.75
N LEU A 201 -14.15 -5.03 45.04
CA LEU A 201 -13.30 -6.09 45.61
C LEU A 201 -13.96 -7.48 45.49
N LYS A 202 -15.26 -7.60 45.74
CA LYS A 202 -16.00 -8.86 45.60
C LYS A 202 -15.98 -9.39 44.16
N ILE A 203 -16.20 -8.53 43.17
CA ILE A 203 -16.13 -8.90 41.74
C ILE A 203 -14.75 -9.49 41.39
N VAL A 204 -13.69 -8.84 41.85
CA VAL A 204 -12.30 -9.25 41.59
C VAL A 204 -11.95 -10.57 42.29
N ILE A 205 -12.43 -10.78 43.52
CA ILE A 205 -12.32 -12.06 44.21
C ILE A 205 -13.03 -13.16 43.41
N GLN A 206 -14.26 -12.90 42.92
CA GLN A 206 -15.01 -13.85 42.10
C GLN A 206 -14.28 -14.18 40.79
N CYS A 207 -13.76 -13.17 40.08
CA CYS A 207 -12.98 -13.39 38.87
C CYS A 207 -11.75 -14.27 39.15
N SER A 208 -11.04 -14.03 40.26
CA SER A 208 -9.88 -14.83 40.65
C SER A 208 -10.24 -16.28 40.99
N LYS A 209 -11.45 -16.54 41.50
CA LYS A 209 -11.94 -17.92 41.75
C LYS A 209 -12.18 -18.69 40.47
N LEU A 210 -12.57 -18.02 39.38
CA LEU A 210 -12.76 -18.70 38.08
C LEU A 210 -11.44 -19.31 37.56
N LEU A 211 -10.28 -18.83 38.03
CA LEU A 211 -8.97 -19.40 37.69
C LEU A 211 -8.65 -20.72 38.40
N SER A 212 -9.43 -21.14 39.41
CA SER A 212 -9.29 -22.49 39.98
C SER A 212 -10.04 -23.56 39.18
N ASP A 213 -10.93 -23.15 38.27
CA ASP A 213 -11.73 -24.07 37.48
C ASP A 213 -10.97 -24.55 36.22
N THR A 214 -10.64 -25.83 36.22
CA THR A 214 -10.00 -26.58 35.12
C THR A 214 -10.96 -27.59 34.47
N SER A 215 -12.27 -27.33 34.50
CA SER A 215 -13.27 -28.20 33.86
C SER A 215 -13.04 -28.36 32.35
N VAL A 216 -12.63 -27.29 31.67
CA VAL A 216 -12.21 -27.29 30.27
C VAL A 216 -10.74 -26.86 30.20
N ILE A 217 -9.81 -27.82 30.26
CA ILE A 217 -8.37 -27.56 30.38
C ILE A 217 -7.81 -26.84 29.15
N GLN A 218 -8.25 -27.19 27.94
CA GLN A 218 -7.74 -26.61 26.68
C GLN A 218 -7.93 -25.08 26.61
N PHE A 219 -9.00 -24.54 27.21
CA PHE A 219 -9.32 -23.12 27.21
C PHE A 219 -8.63 -22.33 28.34
N TYR A 220 -7.94 -23.02 29.26
CA TYR A 220 -7.35 -22.40 30.45
C TYR A 220 -6.39 -21.22 30.14
N PRO A 221 -5.48 -21.29 29.14
CA PRO A 221 -4.63 -20.16 28.78
C PRO A 221 -5.41 -18.90 28.40
N SER A 222 -6.49 -19.05 27.62
CA SER A 222 -7.36 -17.95 27.21
C SER A 222 -8.16 -17.39 28.38
N LYS A 223 -8.73 -18.27 29.21
CA LYS A 223 -9.40 -17.92 30.46
C LYS A 223 -8.51 -17.08 31.37
N PHE A 224 -7.25 -17.49 31.53
CA PHE A 224 -6.25 -16.79 32.32
C PHE A 224 -6.06 -15.35 31.84
N VAL A 225 -5.77 -15.15 30.55
CA VAL A 225 -5.47 -13.82 30.01
C VAL A 225 -6.65 -12.86 30.23
N LEU A 226 -7.87 -13.31 29.91
CA LEU A 226 -9.09 -12.49 30.07
C LEU A 226 -9.33 -12.06 31.52
N ILE A 227 -9.16 -12.97 32.48
CA ILE A 227 -9.39 -12.66 33.90
C ILE A 227 -8.27 -11.76 34.44
N THR A 228 -7.02 -11.98 34.04
CA THR A 228 -5.89 -11.17 34.51
C THR A 228 -5.99 -9.71 34.06
N ASP A 229 -6.64 -9.42 32.92
CA ASP A 229 -6.94 -8.05 32.48
C ASP A 229 -7.84 -7.30 33.49
N ILE A 230 -8.78 -8.01 34.13
CA ILE A 230 -9.65 -7.45 35.19
C ILE A 230 -8.84 -7.18 36.46
N LEU A 231 -7.97 -8.12 36.85
CA LEU A 231 -7.10 -7.96 38.01
C LEU A 231 -6.20 -6.74 37.87
N ASP A 232 -5.60 -6.54 36.69
CA ASP A 232 -4.73 -5.41 36.41
C ASP A 232 -5.50 -4.09 36.38
N THR A 233 -6.75 -4.11 35.90
CA THR A 233 -7.64 -2.96 35.96
C THR A 233 -7.93 -2.58 37.42
N PHE A 234 -8.24 -3.55 38.27
CA PHE A 234 -8.42 -3.32 39.69
C PHE A 234 -7.15 -2.80 40.37
N GLY A 235 -5.99 -3.40 40.10
CA GLY A 235 -4.69 -2.97 40.64
C GLY A 235 -4.38 -1.50 40.31
N ARG A 236 -4.58 -1.10 39.05
CA ARG A 236 -4.45 0.29 38.60
C ARG A 236 -5.43 1.23 39.30
N LEU A 237 -6.71 0.86 39.40
CA LEU A 237 -7.72 1.67 40.09
C LEU A 237 -7.36 1.92 41.56
N VAL A 238 -6.87 0.90 42.27
CA VAL A 238 -6.40 1.03 43.67
C VAL A 238 -5.16 1.93 43.74
N TYR A 239 -4.18 1.74 42.86
CA TYR A 239 -2.98 2.56 42.79
C TYR A 239 -3.30 4.04 42.55
N ASP A 240 -4.11 4.34 41.53
CA ASP A 240 -4.52 5.71 41.16
C ASP A 240 -5.24 6.41 42.32
N ARG A 241 -6.07 5.67 43.07
CA ARG A 241 -6.74 6.21 44.26
C ARG A 241 -5.76 6.59 45.35
N ILE A 242 -4.78 5.75 45.65
CA ILE A 242 -3.78 6.05 46.68
C ILE A 242 -2.90 7.22 46.21
N TRP A 243 -2.48 7.21 44.95
CA TRP A 243 -1.68 8.29 44.35
C TRP A 243 -2.37 9.67 44.42
N THR A 244 -3.66 9.73 44.08
CA THR A 244 -4.45 10.96 44.12
C THR A 244 -4.59 11.53 45.53
N MET A 245 -4.68 10.66 46.55
CA MET A 245 -4.67 11.09 47.96
C MET A 245 -3.34 11.69 48.41
N CYS A 246 -2.22 11.27 47.81
CA CYS A 246 -0.91 11.80 48.12
C CYS A 246 -0.63 13.16 47.43
N SER A 247 -1.31 13.45 46.32
CA SER A 247 -1.02 14.60 45.43
C SER A 247 -1.66 15.92 45.86
N ASP A 248 -2.40 15.95 46.97
CA ASP A 248 -3.08 17.14 47.50
C ASP A 248 -2.32 17.63 48.75
N PRO A 249 -1.63 18.80 48.75
CA PRO A 249 -1.74 19.93 47.80
C PRO A 249 -0.60 20.08 46.77
N ARG A 250 0.36 19.14 46.67
CA ARG A 250 1.43 19.16 45.63
C ARG A 250 1.55 17.79 44.96
N PRO A 251 1.66 17.73 43.62
CA PRO A 251 1.85 16.47 42.91
C PRO A 251 3.19 15.83 43.29
N LEU A 252 3.20 14.52 43.54
CA LEU A 252 4.44 13.79 43.84
C LEU A 252 5.34 13.69 42.61
N PRO A 253 6.67 13.76 42.79
CA PRO A 253 7.63 13.40 41.75
C PRO A 253 7.49 11.94 41.33
N ASP A 254 7.80 11.63 40.06
CA ASP A 254 7.71 10.26 39.52
C ASP A 254 8.66 9.26 40.23
N SER A 255 9.69 9.76 40.92
CA SER A 255 10.65 9.04 41.76
C SER A 255 10.45 9.26 43.26
N PHE A 256 9.20 9.50 43.71
CA PHE A 256 8.89 9.71 45.12
C PHE A 256 9.37 8.57 46.03
N THR A 257 9.73 8.94 47.26
CA THR A 257 10.13 8.04 48.33
C THR A 257 9.01 7.90 49.36
N VAL A 258 9.10 6.89 50.22
CA VAL A 258 8.12 6.61 51.29
C VAL A 258 7.92 7.81 52.25
N GLU A 259 8.93 8.66 52.37
CA GLU A 259 8.89 9.86 53.22
C GLU A 259 7.98 10.96 52.63
N ASP A 260 7.79 10.96 51.31
CA ASP A 260 6.97 11.93 50.59
C ASP A 260 5.46 11.61 50.63
N VAL A 261 5.11 10.43 51.16
CA VAL A 261 3.74 9.91 51.21
C VAL A 261 3.08 10.28 52.54
N ASN A 262 1.90 10.91 52.48
CA ASN A 262 1.13 11.31 53.66
C ASN A 262 0.59 10.09 54.46
N ASP A 263 0.34 10.31 55.75
CA ASP A 263 -0.08 9.23 56.66
C ASP A 263 -1.46 8.67 56.30
N THR A 264 -2.36 9.49 55.76
CA THR A 264 -3.70 9.07 55.32
C THR A 264 -3.66 8.11 54.13
N ALA A 265 -2.76 8.33 53.15
CA ALA A 265 -2.58 7.41 52.04
C ALA A 265 -1.87 6.13 52.48
N LYS A 266 -0.89 6.21 53.41
CA LYS A 266 -0.26 5.03 54.02
C LYS A 266 -1.29 4.15 54.73
N GLU A 267 -2.14 4.75 55.56
CA GLU A 267 -3.21 4.03 56.26
C GLU A 267 -4.21 3.41 55.27
N THR A 268 -4.61 4.17 54.24
CA THR A 268 -5.51 3.65 53.19
C THR A 268 -4.89 2.47 52.44
N CYS A 269 -3.59 2.54 52.16
CA CYS A 269 -2.84 1.46 51.52
C CYS A 269 -2.76 0.21 52.42
N LEU A 270 -2.40 0.38 53.70
CA LEU A 270 -2.40 -0.71 54.69
C LEU A 270 -3.79 -1.37 54.82
N ASN A 271 -4.86 -0.56 54.84
CA ASN A 271 -6.23 -1.06 54.89
C ASN A 271 -6.58 -1.97 53.71
N TRP A 272 -6.07 -1.69 52.50
CA TRP A 272 -6.23 -2.59 51.36
C TRP A 272 -5.49 -3.91 51.57
N PHE A 273 -4.23 -3.87 52.02
CA PHE A 273 -3.47 -5.08 52.31
C PHE A 273 -4.12 -5.94 53.42
N PHE A 274 -4.63 -5.33 54.50
CA PHE A 274 -5.34 -6.07 55.55
C PHE A 274 -6.64 -6.69 55.06
N LYS A 275 -7.42 -5.98 54.23
CA LYS A 275 -8.64 -6.53 53.61
C LYS A 275 -8.31 -7.72 52.71
N ILE A 276 -7.24 -7.64 51.91
CA ILE A 276 -6.83 -8.74 51.04
C ILE A 276 -6.27 -9.91 51.85
N ALA A 277 -5.49 -9.64 52.90
CA ALA A 277 -4.99 -10.68 53.80
C ALA A 277 -6.11 -11.44 54.53
N SER A 278 -7.28 -10.83 54.71
CA SER A 278 -8.46 -11.46 55.32
C SER A 278 -9.19 -12.46 54.41
N ILE A 279 -8.86 -12.51 53.12
CA ILE A 279 -9.42 -13.49 52.19
C ILE A 279 -8.93 -14.90 52.58
N ARG A 280 -9.88 -15.80 52.85
CA ARG A 280 -9.59 -17.17 53.33
C ARG A 280 -9.04 -18.09 52.24
N GLU A 281 -9.52 -17.95 51.02
CA GLU A 281 -9.11 -18.79 49.89
C GLU A 281 -7.75 -18.36 49.35
N LEU A 282 -6.84 -19.34 49.17
CA LEU A 282 -5.45 -19.09 48.77
C LEU A 282 -5.35 -18.42 47.40
N LEU A 283 -6.06 -18.93 46.39
CA LEU A 283 -5.91 -18.49 45.01
C LEU A 283 -6.38 -17.03 44.80
N PRO A 284 -7.60 -16.63 45.22
CA PRO A 284 -8.03 -15.24 45.13
C PRO A 284 -7.14 -14.31 45.94
N ARG A 285 -6.73 -14.72 47.15
CA ARG A 285 -5.80 -13.92 47.96
C ARG A 285 -4.50 -13.66 47.21
N LEU A 286 -3.89 -14.69 46.62
CA LEU A 286 -2.63 -14.57 45.89
C LEU A 286 -2.74 -13.61 44.70
N TYR A 287 -3.74 -13.80 43.84
CA TYR A 287 -3.92 -12.97 42.64
C TYR A 287 -4.23 -11.50 42.96
N VAL A 288 -5.13 -11.26 43.92
CA VAL A 288 -5.52 -9.89 44.30
C VAL A 288 -4.38 -9.19 45.02
N GLU A 289 -3.63 -9.89 45.87
CA GLU A 289 -2.43 -9.36 46.51
C GLU A 289 -1.32 -9.04 45.50
N ALA A 290 -1.12 -9.91 44.50
CA ALA A 290 -0.21 -9.65 43.40
C ALA A 290 -0.66 -8.45 42.55
N ALA A 291 -1.94 -8.32 42.23
CA ALA A 291 -2.46 -7.20 41.42
C ALA A 291 -2.20 -5.82 42.04
N ILE A 292 -2.20 -5.72 43.38
CA ILE A 292 -1.91 -4.47 44.09
C ILE A 292 -0.44 -4.35 44.52
N LEU A 293 0.46 -5.22 44.06
CA LEU A 293 1.85 -5.25 44.54
C LEU A 293 2.57 -3.91 44.34
N LYS A 294 2.26 -3.18 43.25
CA LYS A 294 2.78 -1.83 42.97
C LYS A 294 2.49 -0.84 44.11
N CYS A 295 1.40 -1.03 44.85
CA CYS A 295 1.02 -0.20 45.99
C CYS A 295 1.97 -0.33 47.19
N ASN A 296 2.80 -1.39 47.27
CA ASN A 296 3.82 -1.48 48.33
C ASN A 296 4.83 -0.34 48.30
N ARG A 297 4.98 0.34 47.15
CA ARG A 297 5.84 1.52 47.00
C ARG A 297 5.45 2.67 47.94
N PHE A 298 4.17 2.76 48.33
CA PHE A 298 3.69 3.78 49.26
C PHE A 298 4.02 3.49 50.74
N LEU A 299 4.31 2.22 51.06
CA LEU A 299 4.51 1.77 52.43
C LEU A 299 5.99 1.69 52.80
N ASN A 300 6.76 0.88 52.06
CA ASN A 300 8.13 0.51 52.45
C ASN A 300 9.02 0.37 51.20
N LYS A 301 10.28 0.86 51.26
CA LYS A 301 11.28 0.66 50.19
C LYS A 301 11.62 -0.83 49.97
N SER A 302 11.56 -1.65 51.02
CA SER A 302 11.85 -3.10 50.99
C SER A 302 10.60 -3.99 50.93
N GLY A 303 9.39 -3.44 50.98
CA GLY A 303 8.16 -4.24 51.10
C GLY A 303 7.96 -5.22 49.94
N ILE A 304 8.38 -4.84 48.74
CA ILE A 304 8.35 -5.69 47.54
C ILE A 304 9.38 -6.83 47.66
N GLN A 305 10.56 -6.57 48.24
CA GLN A 305 11.64 -7.56 48.43
C GLN A 305 11.23 -8.69 49.38
N GLU A 306 10.36 -8.41 50.35
CA GLU A 306 9.84 -9.41 51.29
C GLU A 306 8.57 -10.08 50.77
N THR A 307 7.68 -9.31 50.14
CA THR A 307 6.39 -9.80 49.66
C THR A 307 6.54 -10.76 48.47
N LEU A 308 7.43 -10.47 47.53
CA LEU A 308 7.58 -11.27 46.31
C LEU A 308 8.08 -12.72 46.59
N PRO A 309 9.09 -12.95 47.45
CA PRO A 309 9.44 -14.30 47.92
C PRO A 309 8.31 -15.00 48.68
N ARG A 310 7.56 -14.28 49.53
CA ARG A 310 6.41 -14.85 50.25
C ARG A 310 5.33 -15.33 49.29
N LEU A 311 4.92 -14.50 48.33
CA LEU A 311 3.95 -14.87 47.30
C LEU A 311 4.45 -16.06 46.47
N THR A 312 5.75 -16.10 46.16
CA THR A 312 6.36 -17.26 45.48
C THR A 312 6.21 -18.54 46.31
N ALA A 313 6.48 -18.49 47.62
CA ALA A 313 6.30 -19.64 48.51
C ALA A 313 4.82 -20.06 48.65
N MET A 314 3.89 -19.11 48.62
CA MET A 314 2.44 -19.39 48.68
C MET A 314 1.95 -20.19 47.47
N ILE A 315 2.55 -20.02 46.29
CA ILE A 315 2.18 -20.76 45.07
C ILE A 315 2.41 -22.28 45.24
N ARG A 316 3.32 -22.71 46.11
CA ARG A 316 3.54 -24.15 46.40
C ARG A 316 2.30 -24.84 46.98
N GLY A 317 1.36 -24.07 47.55
CA GLY A 317 0.10 -24.60 48.07
C GLY A 317 -0.96 -24.86 47.00
N ILE A 318 -0.71 -24.52 45.74
CA ILE A 318 -1.65 -24.80 44.63
C ILE A 318 -1.40 -26.22 44.13
N GLY A 319 -2.42 -27.08 44.25
CA GLY A 319 -2.31 -28.51 43.90
C GLY A 319 -2.38 -28.81 42.40
N ASP A 320 -3.07 -27.97 41.62
CA ASP A 320 -3.15 -28.14 40.17
C ASP A 320 -1.88 -27.55 39.49
N PRO A 321 -1.10 -28.34 38.73
CA PRO A 321 0.15 -27.90 38.16
C PRO A 321 -0.02 -26.82 37.07
N LEU A 322 -1.13 -26.80 36.34
CA LEU A 322 -1.41 -25.81 35.29
C LEU A 322 -1.76 -24.47 35.91
N VAL A 323 -2.67 -24.46 36.88
CA VAL A 323 -3.03 -23.27 37.67
C VAL A 323 -1.79 -22.69 38.35
N ALA A 324 -0.95 -23.55 38.93
CA ALA A 324 0.27 -23.14 39.60
C ALA A 324 1.31 -22.55 38.63
N ALA A 325 1.43 -23.05 37.40
CA ALA A 325 2.33 -22.49 36.39
C ALA A 325 1.89 -21.09 35.93
N TYR A 326 0.59 -20.90 35.73
CA TYR A 326 0.03 -19.59 35.35
C TYR A 326 0.05 -18.57 36.50
N ALA A 327 -0.17 -19.00 37.74
CA ALA A 327 0.03 -18.14 38.92
C ALA A 327 1.49 -17.65 39.03
N ARG A 328 2.46 -18.53 38.74
CA ARG A 328 3.89 -18.15 38.65
C ARG A 328 4.14 -17.15 37.53
N ALA A 329 3.55 -17.36 36.36
CA ALA A 329 3.67 -16.44 35.24
C ALA A 329 3.09 -15.05 35.56
N TYR A 330 1.92 -14.98 36.20
CA TYR A 330 1.33 -13.72 36.68
C TYR A 330 2.25 -13.01 37.67
N LEU A 331 2.80 -13.74 38.64
CA LEU A 331 3.70 -13.17 39.64
C LEU A 331 5.01 -12.66 39.01
N CYS A 332 5.57 -13.37 38.02
CA CYS A 332 6.74 -12.91 37.27
C CYS A 332 6.41 -11.66 36.45
N ARG A 333 5.23 -11.59 35.84
CA ARG A 333 4.77 -10.43 35.07
C ARG A 333 4.68 -9.18 35.93
N VAL A 334 3.96 -9.25 37.05
CA VAL A 334 3.85 -8.14 38.01
C VAL A 334 5.22 -7.82 38.64
N GLY A 335 6.02 -8.84 38.95
CA GLY A 335 7.36 -8.67 39.50
C GLY A 335 8.28 -7.90 38.56
N MET A 336 8.20 -8.16 37.25
CA MET A 336 8.99 -7.45 36.24
C MET A 336 8.54 -6.00 36.04
N GLU A 337 7.24 -5.73 36.16
CA GLU A 337 6.68 -4.37 36.09
C GLU A 337 7.10 -3.52 37.31
N VAL A 338 7.07 -4.12 38.51
CA VAL A 338 7.26 -3.37 39.76
C VAL A 338 8.72 -3.33 40.22
N ALA A 339 9.49 -4.41 40.03
CA ALA A 339 10.84 -4.55 40.53
C ALA A 339 11.73 -5.45 39.65
N PRO A 340 12.10 -4.99 38.43
CA PRO A 340 12.87 -5.79 37.47
C PRO A 340 14.30 -6.14 37.95
N HIS A 341 14.81 -5.44 38.96
CA HIS A 341 16.12 -5.69 39.55
C HIS A 341 16.14 -6.91 40.49
N LEU A 342 14.98 -7.37 41.00
CA LEU A 342 14.88 -8.48 41.95
C LEU A 342 14.87 -9.86 41.28
N LYS A 343 15.91 -10.12 40.48
CA LYS A 343 16.01 -11.37 39.71
C LYS A 343 16.10 -12.62 40.57
N ASP A 344 16.67 -12.55 41.77
CA ASP A 344 16.79 -13.72 42.66
C ASP A 344 15.43 -14.30 43.05
N SER A 345 14.42 -13.46 43.22
CA SER A 345 13.05 -13.89 43.48
C SER A 345 12.43 -14.61 42.28
N LEU A 346 12.69 -14.12 41.06
CA LEU A 346 12.25 -14.77 39.81
C LEU A 346 12.97 -16.11 39.57
N ASN A 347 14.28 -16.16 39.86
CA ASN A 347 15.08 -17.38 39.81
C ASN A 347 14.53 -18.44 40.78
N ARG A 348 14.22 -18.06 42.03
CA ARG A 348 13.57 -18.95 43.00
C ARG A 348 12.21 -19.43 42.53
N ASN A 349 11.41 -18.56 41.91
CA ASN A 349 10.11 -18.93 41.36
C ASN A 349 10.22 -20.04 40.30
N PHE A 350 11.21 -19.92 39.41
CA PHE A 350 11.48 -20.94 38.40
C PHE A 350 12.09 -22.22 38.99
N PHE A 351 12.99 -22.12 39.96
CA PHE A 351 13.51 -23.32 40.64
C PHE A 351 12.41 -24.09 41.39
N ASP A 352 11.46 -23.39 42.02
CA ASP A 352 10.29 -24.00 42.63
C ASP A 352 9.40 -24.67 41.57
N LEU A 353 9.25 -24.07 40.37
CA LEU A 353 8.57 -24.71 39.23
C LEU A 353 9.26 -26.02 38.84
N LEU A 354 10.59 -26.00 38.64
CA LEU A 354 11.38 -27.19 38.28
C LEU A 354 11.26 -28.29 39.34
N GLY A 355 11.27 -27.94 40.63
CA GLY A 355 11.07 -28.88 41.74
C GLY A 355 9.71 -29.58 41.69
N THR A 356 8.66 -28.88 41.24
CA THR A 356 7.31 -29.43 41.07
C THR A 356 7.02 -30.01 39.68
N PHE A 357 7.96 -29.94 38.73
CA PHE A 357 7.72 -30.26 37.31
C PHE A 357 7.22 -31.70 37.08
N ARG A 358 7.64 -32.65 37.91
CA ARG A 358 7.17 -34.05 37.83
C ARG A 358 5.66 -34.21 38.04
N GLN A 359 5.01 -33.26 38.70
CA GLN A 359 3.56 -33.28 38.95
C GLN A 359 2.74 -33.13 37.66
N ILE A 360 3.30 -32.52 36.60
CA ILE A 360 2.65 -32.39 35.27
C ILE A 360 2.34 -33.77 34.67
N SER A 361 3.16 -34.78 34.97
CA SER A 361 2.95 -36.17 34.53
C SER A 361 2.36 -37.05 35.65
N GLY A 362 1.77 -36.47 36.69
CA GLY A 362 1.18 -37.17 37.82
C GLY A 362 -0.05 -38.01 37.46
N GLU A 363 -0.40 -38.95 38.33
CA GLU A 363 -1.52 -39.88 38.10
C GLU A 363 -2.89 -39.19 38.13
N SER A 364 -3.08 -38.20 39.02
CA SER A 364 -4.30 -37.38 39.07
C SER A 364 -4.55 -36.64 37.75
N VAL A 365 -3.49 -36.06 37.18
CA VAL A 365 -3.55 -35.34 35.90
C VAL A 365 -3.90 -36.30 34.77
N ARG A 366 -3.28 -37.48 34.71
CA ARG A 366 -3.61 -38.50 33.69
C ARG A 366 -5.08 -38.91 33.75
N ASN A 367 -5.64 -39.11 34.95
CA ASN A 367 -7.05 -39.44 35.11
C ASN A 367 -7.96 -38.30 34.61
N GLN A 368 -7.58 -37.04 34.86
CA GLN A 368 -8.33 -35.88 34.38
C GLN A 368 -8.25 -35.73 32.85
N LEU A 369 -7.09 -35.98 32.24
CA LEU A 369 -6.89 -35.98 30.80
C LEU A 369 -7.72 -37.06 30.10
N VAL A 370 -7.79 -38.27 30.69
CA VAL A 370 -8.64 -39.36 30.17
C VAL A 370 -10.12 -38.97 30.25
N LEU A 371 -10.56 -38.34 31.34
CA LEU A 371 -11.94 -37.90 31.51
C LEU A 371 -12.34 -36.83 30.48
N GLN A 372 -11.44 -35.86 30.23
CA GLN A 372 -11.66 -34.75 29.28
C GLN A 372 -11.24 -35.09 27.84
N ARG A 373 -10.74 -36.31 27.58
CA ARG A 373 -10.26 -36.77 26.25
C ARG A 373 -9.18 -35.88 25.62
N VAL A 374 -8.30 -35.31 26.45
CA VAL A 374 -7.19 -34.46 26.00
C VAL A 374 -5.91 -35.29 25.90
N GLU A 375 -5.21 -35.24 24.77
CA GLU A 375 -3.95 -35.95 24.61
C GLU A 375 -2.80 -35.26 25.36
N VAL A 376 -1.82 -36.05 25.81
CA VAL A 376 -0.65 -35.53 26.54
C VAL A 376 0.13 -34.45 25.76
N PRO A 377 0.39 -34.58 24.44
CA PRO A 377 1.10 -33.55 23.69
C PRO A 377 0.34 -32.21 23.69
N GLU A 378 -0.98 -32.24 23.50
CA GLU A 378 -1.84 -31.06 23.52
C GLU A 378 -1.81 -30.39 24.90
N TYR A 379 -2.00 -31.19 25.97
CA TYR A 379 -1.91 -30.71 27.35
C TYR A 379 -0.59 -30.01 27.66
N LEU A 380 0.54 -30.57 27.22
CA LEU A 380 1.85 -29.96 27.43
C LEU A 380 1.99 -28.61 26.71
N THR A 381 1.32 -28.41 25.56
CA THR A 381 1.36 -27.11 24.87
C THR A 381 0.68 -25.99 25.65
N LEU A 382 -0.27 -26.30 26.54
CA LEU A 382 -0.98 -25.32 27.38
C LEU A 382 -0.05 -24.61 28.36
N TYR A 383 1.07 -25.24 28.74
CA TYR A 383 2.07 -24.64 29.62
C TYR A 383 3.02 -23.69 28.88
N SER A 384 3.12 -23.80 27.56
CA SER A 384 4.10 -23.08 26.75
C SER A 384 4.05 -21.57 26.96
N PRO A 385 2.87 -20.88 26.98
CA PRO A 385 2.83 -19.44 27.22
C PRO A 385 3.37 -19.04 28.61
N ALA A 386 2.98 -19.78 29.65
CA ALA A 386 3.37 -19.50 31.02
C ALA A 386 4.87 -19.70 31.25
N ILE A 387 5.41 -20.87 30.87
CA ILE A 387 6.82 -21.22 31.09
C ILE A 387 7.73 -20.33 30.23
N SER A 388 7.36 -20.09 28.97
CA SER A 388 8.15 -19.21 28.09
C SER A 388 8.21 -17.78 28.62
N TRP A 389 7.12 -17.28 29.23
CA TRP A 389 7.13 -15.96 29.86
C TRP A 389 8.01 -15.90 31.12
N ILE A 390 7.92 -16.91 31.99
CA ILE A 390 8.78 -17.01 33.18
C ILE A 390 10.26 -16.99 32.77
N LEU A 391 10.62 -17.78 31.76
CA LEU A 391 11.99 -17.83 31.24
C LEU A 391 12.41 -16.54 30.56
N GLN A 392 11.52 -15.84 29.84
CA GLN A 392 11.84 -14.55 29.22
C GLN A 392 12.14 -13.49 30.29
N CYS A 393 11.35 -13.45 31.37
CA CYS A 393 11.59 -12.57 32.51
C CYS A 393 12.96 -12.82 33.16
N ILE A 394 13.36 -14.08 33.27
CA ILE A 394 14.66 -14.47 33.84
C ILE A 394 15.79 -14.14 32.87
N ALA A 395 15.64 -14.48 31.59
CA ALA A 395 16.67 -14.34 30.57
C ALA A 395 16.95 -12.89 30.17
N TYR A 396 15.98 -11.98 30.36
CA TYR A 396 16.13 -10.58 30.02
C TYR A 396 17.33 -9.95 30.75
N ARG A 397 18.38 -9.56 30.01
CA ARG A 397 19.66 -9.04 30.57
C ARG A 397 20.32 -9.97 31.59
N ALA A 398 20.14 -11.29 31.47
CA ALA A 398 20.84 -12.26 32.31
C ALA A 398 22.29 -12.47 31.84
N PRO A 399 23.23 -12.76 32.77
CA PRO A 399 24.57 -13.18 32.40
C PRO A 399 24.53 -14.62 31.85
N GLU A 400 25.42 -14.92 30.89
CA GLU A 400 25.47 -16.23 30.24
C GLU A 400 25.66 -17.45 31.17
N PRO A 401 26.43 -17.36 32.28
CA PRO A 401 26.51 -18.45 33.26
C PRO A 401 25.15 -18.83 33.87
N LEU A 402 24.29 -17.84 34.13
CA LEU A 402 22.95 -18.09 34.67
C LEU A 402 22.08 -18.81 33.62
N LEU A 403 22.13 -18.38 32.36
CA LEU A 403 21.40 -19.06 31.28
C LEU A 403 21.86 -20.51 31.11
N THR A 404 23.17 -20.75 31.19
CA THR A 404 23.76 -22.08 31.10
C THR A 404 23.33 -22.96 32.28
N GLU A 405 23.31 -22.42 33.51
CA GLU A 405 22.82 -23.12 34.69
C GLU A 405 21.33 -23.49 34.55
N MET A 406 20.49 -22.56 34.09
CA MET A 406 19.06 -22.78 33.87
C MET A 406 18.82 -23.89 32.84
N MET A 407 19.56 -23.85 31.72
CA MET A 407 19.51 -24.87 30.68
C MET A 407 19.91 -26.26 31.22
N GLU A 408 21.01 -26.35 31.97
CA GLU A 408 21.50 -27.62 32.52
C GLU A 408 20.53 -28.20 33.57
N ARG A 409 19.87 -27.35 34.36
CA ARG A 409 18.81 -27.77 35.28
C ARG A 409 17.57 -28.30 34.54
N CYS A 410 17.16 -27.65 33.44
CA CYS A 410 16.09 -28.16 32.58
C CYS A 410 16.46 -29.52 31.95
N LYS A 411 17.71 -29.67 31.50
CA LYS A 411 18.21 -30.90 30.87
C LYS A 411 18.11 -32.12 31.79
N LYS A 412 18.41 -31.96 33.09
CA LYS A 412 18.40 -33.05 34.09
C LYS A 412 17.02 -33.58 34.45
N LEU A 413 15.95 -32.92 34.02
CA LEU A 413 14.58 -33.35 34.28
C LEU A 413 14.10 -34.32 33.20
N GLY A 414 13.35 -35.35 33.61
CA GLY A 414 12.62 -36.20 32.65
C GLY A 414 11.49 -35.43 31.97
N ASN A 415 11.15 -35.79 30.74
CA ASN A 415 10.14 -35.10 29.92
C ASN A 415 10.42 -33.59 29.74
N ASN A 416 11.70 -33.23 29.61
CA ASN A 416 12.17 -31.86 29.47
C ASN A 416 11.82 -31.17 28.15
N ALA A 417 11.22 -31.87 27.18
CA ALA A 417 10.91 -31.33 25.86
C ALA A 417 10.14 -29.99 25.92
N LEU A 418 9.12 -29.88 26.80
CA LEU A 418 8.40 -28.62 27.03
C LEU A 418 9.33 -27.49 27.53
N LEU A 419 10.22 -27.80 28.49
CA LEU A 419 11.18 -26.84 29.02
C LEU A 419 12.19 -26.41 27.96
N LEU A 420 12.71 -27.36 27.18
CA LEU A 420 13.62 -27.09 26.07
C LEU A 420 12.96 -26.19 25.01
N ASN A 421 11.70 -26.43 24.67
CA ASN A 421 10.93 -25.57 23.78
C ASN A 421 10.87 -24.13 24.30
N SER A 422 10.54 -23.97 25.59
CA SER A 422 10.45 -22.64 26.21
C SER A 422 11.81 -21.97 26.35
N VAL A 423 12.90 -22.71 26.60
CA VAL A 423 14.28 -22.20 26.60
C VAL A 423 14.64 -21.63 25.23
N MET A 424 14.42 -22.40 24.15
CA MET A 424 14.72 -21.94 22.78
C MET A 424 13.90 -20.71 22.38
N ARG A 425 12.67 -20.57 22.88
CA ARG A 425 11.82 -19.39 22.61
C ARG A 425 12.17 -18.16 23.44
N ALA A 426 12.65 -18.34 24.67
CA ALA A 426 12.82 -17.25 25.63
C ALA A 426 14.25 -16.71 25.72
N PHE A 427 15.25 -17.54 25.40
CA PHE A 427 16.64 -17.14 25.48
C PHE A 427 17.06 -16.32 24.26
N ARG A 428 18.20 -15.64 24.38
CA ARG A 428 18.78 -14.87 23.27
C ARG A 428 19.06 -15.79 22.08
N PRO A 429 18.65 -15.44 20.84
CA PRO A 429 18.88 -16.27 19.67
C PRO A 429 20.35 -16.65 19.47
N GLU A 430 21.29 -15.75 19.80
CA GLU A 430 22.72 -16.00 19.68
C GLU A 430 23.21 -17.11 20.62
N PHE A 431 22.64 -17.18 21.83
CA PHE A 431 22.96 -18.24 22.79
C PHE A 431 22.52 -19.62 22.26
N VAL A 432 21.37 -19.67 21.59
CA VAL A 432 20.80 -20.90 21.02
C VAL A 432 21.56 -21.29 19.75
N ALA A 433 21.87 -20.33 18.87
CA ALA A 433 22.54 -20.58 17.59
C ALA A 433 23.95 -21.14 17.76
N ILE A 434 24.73 -20.64 18.72
CA ILE A 434 26.08 -21.16 19.04
C ILE A 434 26.04 -22.62 19.52
N ARG A 435 24.94 -23.03 20.19
CA ARG A 435 24.74 -24.36 20.77
C ARG A 435 23.71 -25.19 20.01
N ALA A 436 23.46 -24.88 18.75
CA ALA A 436 22.40 -25.52 17.98
C ALA A 436 22.56 -27.04 17.89
N THR A 437 23.80 -27.53 17.77
CA THR A 437 24.14 -28.96 17.76
C THR A 437 23.83 -29.64 19.09
N ASP A 438 24.12 -28.99 20.23
CA ASP A 438 23.74 -29.48 21.55
C ASP A 438 22.21 -29.58 21.69
N PHE A 439 21.48 -28.56 21.23
CA PHE A 439 20.00 -28.59 21.23
C PHE A 439 19.45 -29.71 20.35
N ILE A 440 20.03 -29.97 19.18
CA ILE A 440 19.63 -31.11 18.34
C ILE A 440 19.86 -32.44 19.05
N GLY A 441 20.99 -32.60 19.75
CA GLY A 441 21.25 -33.77 20.58
C GLY A 441 20.17 -33.96 21.64
N MET A 442 19.88 -32.89 22.40
CA MET A 442 18.84 -32.90 23.43
C MET A 442 17.45 -33.21 22.88
N ILE A 443 17.09 -32.68 21.70
CA ILE A 443 15.79 -32.92 21.05
C ILE A 443 15.65 -34.39 20.61
N LYS A 444 16.74 -35.03 20.17
CA LYS A 444 16.74 -36.45 19.79
C LYS A 444 16.51 -37.36 20.99
N ASP A 445 17.11 -37.01 22.12
CA ASP A 445 17.01 -37.76 23.38
C ASP A 445 15.62 -37.64 24.05
N CYS A 446 14.77 -36.70 23.60
CA CYS A 446 13.38 -36.60 24.07
C CYS A 446 12.52 -37.77 23.57
N ASP A 447 11.62 -38.25 24.44
CA ASP A 447 10.63 -39.27 24.12
C ASP A 447 9.61 -38.78 23.08
N GLU A 448 9.22 -39.65 22.14
CA GLU A 448 8.20 -39.37 21.12
C GLU A 448 6.78 -39.34 21.69
N ALA A 449 6.53 -39.98 22.83
CA ALA A 449 5.24 -39.93 23.54
C ALA A 449 4.98 -38.59 24.25
N GLY A 450 5.98 -37.70 24.29
CA GLY A 450 5.93 -36.41 24.98
C GLY A 450 5.56 -35.22 24.08
N PHE A 451 6.15 -34.06 24.36
CA PHE A 451 5.92 -32.83 23.59
C PHE A 451 6.38 -33.01 22.12
N PRO A 452 5.62 -32.52 21.12
CA PRO A 452 5.92 -32.82 19.72
C PRO A 452 7.30 -32.31 19.26
N LYS A 453 8.11 -33.21 18.70
CA LYS A 453 9.47 -32.88 18.21
C LYS A 453 9.49 -31.82 17.12
N HIS A 454 8.47 -31.77 16.26
CA HIS A 454 8.39 -30.75 15.20
C HIS A 454 8.28 -29.33 15.76
N LEU A 455 7.64 -29.14 16.93
CA LEU A 455 7.58 -27.84 17.60
C LEU A 455 8.95 -27.42 18.17
N LEU A 456 9.75 -28.38 18.63
CA LEU A 456 11.13 -28.14 19.09
C LEU A 456 12.01 -27.67 17.94
N PHE A 457 11.97 -28.38 16.80
CA PHE A 457 12.69 -27.96 15.60
C PHE A 457 12.17 -26.65 15.01
N GLY A 458 10.87 -26.37 15.14
CA GLY A 458 10.31 -25.06 14.79
C GLY A 458 10.87 -23.93 15.65
N SER A 459 10.95 -24.12 16.98
CA SER A 459 11.53 -23.13 17.90
C SER A 459 13.04 -22.94 17.69
N LEU A 460 13.77 -24.03 17.41
CA LEU A 460 15.18 -23.95 17.01
C LEU A 460 15.34 -23.17 15.71
N GLY A 461 14.56 -23.50 14.67
CA GLY A 461 14.60 -22.82 13.38
C GLY A 461 14.34 -21.32 13.49
N ARG A 462 13.40 -20.88 14.35
CA ARG A 462 13.15 -19.44 14.60
C ARG A 462 14.36 -18.75 15.21
N SER A 463 15.03 -19.40 16.15
CA SER A 463 16.25 -18.87 16.76
C SER A 463 17.36 -18.71 15.71
N LEU A 464 17.49 -19.70 14.82
CA LEU A 464 18.47 -19.71 13.74
C LEU A 464 18.14 -18.74 12.59
N ALA A 465 16.87 -18.37 12.40
CA ALA A 465 16.50 -17.31 11.47
C ALA A 465 16.96 -15.93 11.97
N CYS A 466 16.95 -15.72 13.29
CA CYS A 466 17.38 -14.47 13.92
C CYS A 466 18.90 -14.37 14.12
N ALA A 467 19.60 -15.48 14.37
CA ALA A 467 21.04 -15.50 14.63
C ALA A 467 21.74 -16.67 13.93
N ASP A 468 22.93 -16.40 13.39
CA ASP A 468 23.64 -17.36 12.55
C ASP A 468 24.44 -18.37 13.40
N PRO A 469 24.27 -19.68 13.18
CA PRO A 469 25.12 -20.70 13.81
C PRO A 469 26.50 -20.76 13.12
N PRO A 470 27.50 -21.42 13.74
CA PRO A 470 28.83 -21.60 13.17
C PRO A 470 28.80 -22.22 11.76
N GLU A 471 29.61 -21.69 10.84
CA GLU A 471 29.54 -22.05 9.41
C GLU A 471 29.75 -23.55 9.16
N SER A 472 30.68 -24.16 9.91
CA SER A 472 31.00 -25.59 9.84
C SER A 472 29.83 -26.50 10.24
N GLU A 473 28.87 -25.99 11.00
CA GLU A 473 27.77 -26.78 11.57
C GLU A 473 26.45 -26.60 10.79
N ARG A 474 26.32 -25.56 9.95
CA ARG A 474 25.08 -25.19 9.23
C ARG A 474 24.46 -26.37 8.46
N LEU A 475 25.26 -27.07 7.66
CA LEU A 475 24.77 -28.18 6.84
C LEU A 475 24.32 -29.38 7.72
N THR A 476 25.07 -29.66 8.78
CA THR A 476 24.73 -30.72 9.74
C THR A 476 23.41 -30.39 10.45
N ILE A 477 23.24 -29.15 10.89
CA ILE A 477 22.02 -28.65 11.54
C ILE A 477 20.81 -28.83 10.62
N LEU A 478 20.91 -28.38 9.36
CA LEU A 478 19.83 -28.51 8.38
C LEU A 478 19.48 -29.99 8.14
N ASN A 479 20.47 -30.84 7.91
CA ASN A 479 20.23 -32.27 7.65
C ASN A 479 19.57 -32.98 8.83
N GLU A 480 20.01 -32.71 10.06
CA GLU A 480 19.43 -33.32 11.25
C GLU A 480 18.01 -32.83 11.54
N ALA A 481 17.74 -31.54 11.34
CA ALA A 481 16.39 -31.00 11.44
C ALA A 481 15.47 -31.57 10.36
N TRP A 482 15.91 -31.56 9.09
CA TRP A 482 15.10 -31.97 7.96
C TRP A 482 14.73 -33.45 8.02
N LYS A 483 15.61 -34.33 8.52
CA LYS A 483 15.32 -35.76 8.78
C LYS A 483 14.08 -36.00 9.67
N VAL A 484 13.77 -35.06 10.57
CA VAL A 484 12.62 -35.13 11.47
C VAL A 484 11.42 -34.41 10.85
N VAL A 485 11.64 -33.22 10.27
CA VAL A 485 10.57 -32.41 9.66
C VAL A 485 9.89 -33.15 8.51
N THR A 486 10.63 -33.86 7.64
CA THR A 486 10.07 -34.65 6.53
C THR A 486 9.21 -35.84 6.96
N LYS A 487 9.19 -36.19 8.25
CA LYS A 487 8.39 -37.30 8.79
C LYS A 487 7.09 -36.84 9.43
N VAL A 488 6.84 -35.53 9.48
CA VAL A 488 5.61 -34.96 10.06
C VAL A 488 4.43 -35.32 9.16
N ARG A 489 3.43 -36.01 9.73
CA ARG A 489 2.27 -36.53 8.99
C ARG A 489 1.21 -35.48 8.68
N SER A 490 1.01 -34.54 9.59
CA SER A 490 0.03 -33.47 9.47
C SER A 490 0.56 -32.39 8.51
N PRO A 491 -0.12 -32.09 7.38
CA PRO A 491 0.34 -31.07 6.44
C PRO A 491 0.47 -29.68 7.08
N GLN A 492 -0.44 -29.35 8.00
CA GLN A 492 -0.43 -28.06 8.72
C GLN A 492 0.76 -27.95 9.67
N ASP A 493 1.07 -29.00 10.44
CA ASP A 493 2.24 -28.99 11.33
C ASP A 493 3.56 -29.00 10.54
N TYR A 494 3.56 -29.69 9.40
CA TYR A 494 4.69 -29.71 8.47
C TYR A 494 4.97 -28.31 7.92
N ILE A 495 3.97 -27.63 7.32
CA ILE A 495 4.19 -26.35 6.66
C ILE A 495 4.57 -25.25 7.65
N ASN A 496 3.98 -25.26 8.85
CA ASN A 496 4.34 -24.32 9.92
C ASN A 496 5.82 -24.46 10.36
N CYS A 497 6.40 -25.65 10.22
CA CYS A 497 7.82 -25.88 10.46
C CYS A 497 8.68 -25.55 9.23
N ALA A 498 8.25 -26.01 8.05
CA ALA A 498 8.96 -25.79 6.79
C ALA A 498 9.10 -24.29 6.45
N GLU A 499 8.07 -23.48 6.69
CA GLU A 499 8.10 -22.02 6.50
C GLU A 499 9.24 -21.35 7.28
N ILE A 500 9.53 -21.84 8.49
CA ILE A 500 10.59 -21.32 9.34
C ILE A 500 11.96 -21.71 8.77
N TRP A 501 12.12 -22.99 8.41
CA TRP A 501 13.39 -23.54 7.92
C TRP A 501 13.76 -23.13 6.49
N VAL A 502 12.78 -22.76 5.67
CA VAL A 502 13.03 -22.17 4.34
C VAL A 502 13.88 -20.92 4.46
N GLU A 503 13.64 -20.09 5.47
CA GLU A 503 14.40 -18.85 5.67
C GLU A 503 15.88 -19.13 5.93
N PHE A 504 16.16 -20.07 6.85
CA PHE A 504 17.50 -20.53 7.15
C PHE A 504 18.18 -21.15 5.91
N THR A 505 17.42 -21.89 5.11
CA THR A 505 17.91 -22.50 3.86
C THR A 505 18.28 -21.43 2.83
N CYS A 506 17.41 -20.42 2.63
CA CYS A 506 17.62 -19.35 1.67
C CYS A 506 18.79 -18.42 2.05
N ARG A 507 19.00 -18.21 3.35
CA ARG A 507 20.04 -17.31 3.86
C ARG A 507 21.46 -17.89 3.75
N HIS A 508 21.62 -19.21 3.92
CA HIS A 508 22.94 -19.83 4.05
C HIS A 508 23.34 -20.81 2.94
N PHE A 509 22.39 -21.27 2.12
CA PHE A 509 22.64 -22.31 1.12
C PHE A 509 22.33 -21.84 -0.30
N THR A 510 22.64 -22.71 -1.26
CA THR A 510 22.52 -22.39 -2.68
C THR A 510 21.14 -22.78 -3.22
N LYS A 511 20.92 -22.52 -4.52
CA LYS A 511 19.72 -22.95 -5.23
C LYS A 511 19.41 -24.45 -5.11
N ARG A 512 20.42 -25.30 -4.87
CA ARG A 512 20.24 -26.76 -4.79
C ARG A 512 19.44 -27.17 -3.55
N GLU A 513 19.82 -26.64 -2.39
CA GLU A 513 19.16 -26.96 -1.12
C GLU A 513 17.75 -26.37 -1.08
N VAL A 514 17.57 -25.14 -1.56
CA VAL A 514 16.24 -24.51 -1.69
C VAL A 514 15.33 -25.32 -2.61
N ASN A 515 15.84 -25.79 -3.76
CA ASN A 515 15.07 -26.62 -4.68
C ASN A 515 14.67 -27.98 -4.06
N THR A 516 15.49 -28.54 -3.16
CA THR A 516 15.18 -29.78 -2.43
C THR A 516 14.10 -29.54 -1.38
N VAL A 517 14.16 -28.44 -0.64
CA VAL A 517 13.13 -28.04 0.32
C VAL A 517 11.80 -27.78 -0.40
N LEU A 518 11.81 -27.06 -1.53
CA LEU A 518 10.61 -26.83 -2.35
C LEU A 518 10.02 -28.14 -2.88
N ALA A 519 10.85 -29.07 -3.34
CA ALA A 519 10.38 -30.40 -3.78
C ALA A 519 9.62 -31.14 -2.67
N ASP A 520 10.14 -31.07 -1.44
CA ASP A 520 9.54 -31.73 -0.29
C ASP A 520 8.25 -31.03 0.16
N ILE A 521 8.18 -29.69 0.10
CA ILE A 521 6.96 -28.95 0.38
C ILE A 521 5.86 -29.32 -0.61
N ILE A 522 6.18 -29.35 -1.91
CA ILE A 522 5.22 -29.78 -2.95
C ILE A 522 4.71 -31.19 -2.62
N LYS A 523 5.61 -32.12 -2.27
CA LYS A 523 5.26 -33.50 -1.96
C LYS A 523 4.30 -33.63 -0.77
N HIS A 524 4.46 -32.84 0.29
CA HIS A 524 3.62 -32.92 1.50
C HIS A 524 2.31 -32.15 1.38
N MET A 525 2.26 -31.10 0.56
CA MET A 525 1.09 -30.21 0.46
C MET A 525 0.15 -30.55 -0.70
N THR A 526 0.63 -31.28 -1.71
CA THR A 526 -0.19 -31.72 -2.85
C THR A 526 -1.28 -32.75 -2.48
N PRO A 527 -1.01 -33.77 -1.63
CA PRO A 527 -2.02 -34.72 -1.21
C PRO A 527 -3.23 -34.03 -0.59
N ASP A 528 -4.43 -34.51 -0.92
CA ASP A 528 -5.72 -34.00 -0.43
C ASP A 528 -5.95 -32.49 -0.62
N ARG A 529 -5.17 -31.84 -1.51
CA ARG A 529 -5.16 -30.38 -1.73
C ARG A 529 -4.94 -29.58 -0.44
N ALA A 530 -4.12 -30.10 0.48
CA ALA A 530 -3.79 -29.46 1.76
C ALA A 530 -3.19 -28.05 1.61
N PHE A 531 -2.67 -27.69 0.43
CA PHE A 531 -2.21 -26.34 0.11
C PHE A 531 -3.32 -25.27 0.17
N GLU A 532 -4.60 -25.62 0.00
CA GLU A 532 -5.71 -24.65 0.03
C GLU A 532 -5.88 -24.00 1.40
N ASP A 533 -5.69 -24.79 2.46
CA ASP A 533 -5.79 -24.33 3.85
C ASP A 533 -4.48 -23.68 4.35
N ALA A 534 -3.41 -23.68 3.54
CA ALA A 534 -2.08 -23.22 3.92
C ALA A 534 -1.51 -22.13 3.00
N TYR A 535 -2.36 -21.45 2.23
CA TYR A 535 -1.93 -20.35 1.36
C TYR A 535 -1.12 -19.25 2.09
N PRO A 536 -1.49 -18.80 3.31
CA PRO A 536 -0.71 -17.77 4.01
C PRO A 536 0.75 -18.17 4.25
N GLN A 537 0.99 -19.43 4.65
CA GLN A 537 2.32 -19.98 4.90
C GLN A 537 3.10 -20.16 3.59
N LEU A 538 2.45 -20.66 2.53
CA LEU A 538 3.07 -20.80 1.20
C LEU A 538 3.45 -19.44 0.59
N GLN A 539 2.61 -18.42 0.77
CA GLN A 539 2.95 -17.04 0.40
C GLN A 539 4.16 -16.52 1.20
N SER A 540 4.23 -16.85 2.49
CA SER A 540 5.38 -16.50 3.34
C SER A 540 6.69 -17.15 2.84
N VAL A 541 6.63 -18.41 2.42
CA VAL A 541 7.74 -19.12 1.76
C VAL A 541 8.23 -18.35 0.53
N ILE A 542 7.33 -17.91 -0.36
CA ILE A 542 7.72 -17.09 -1.52
C ILE A 542 8.37 -15.78 -1.10
N ARG A 543 7.77 -15.05 -0.16
CA ARG A 543 8.33 -13.77 0.32
C ARG A 543 9.74 -13.95 0.88
N LYS A 544 9.98 -15.02 1.65
CA LYS A 544 11.31 -15.35 2.19
C LYS A 544 12.30 -15.67 1.08
N ILE A 545 11.93 -16.47 0.08
CA ILE A 545 12.79 -16.78 -1.07
C ILE A 545 13.16 -15.49 -1.82
N LEU A 546 12.18 -14.63 -2.12
CA LEU A 546 12.39 -13.35 -2.82
C LEU A 546 13.22 -12.33 -2.02
N THR A 547 13.28 -12.47 -0.70
CA THR A 547 14.10 -11.62 0.18
C THR A 547 15.59 -11.90 0.00
N TYR A 548 15.98 -13.14 -0.29
CA TYR A 548 17.39 -13.54 -0.39
C TYR A 548 17.85 -13.84 -1.83
N PHE A 549 16.93 -14.23 -2.73
CA PHE A 549 17.23 -14.48 -4.14
C PHE A 549 16.78 -13.31 -5.02
N HIS A 550 17.73 -12.46 -5.40
CA HIS A 550 17.48 -11.33 -6.31
C HIS A 550 17.83 -11.61 -7.77
N ASP A 551 18.58 -12.69 -8.06
CA ASP A 551 18.82 -13.15 -9.42
C ASP A 551 17.67 -14.06 -9.90
N PHE A 552 16.78 -13.47 -10.68
CA PHE A 552 15.62 -14.16 -11.21
C PHE A 552 15.97 -15.20 -12.27
N SER A 553 17.12 -15.08 -12.96
CA SER A 553 17.58 -16.15 -13.87
C SER A 553 17.86 -17.42 -13.08
N VAL A 554 18.53 -17.30 -11.95
CA VAL A 554 18.78 -18.42 -11.04
C VAL A 554 17.48 -18.95 -10.44
N LEU A 555 16.56 -18.06 -10.02
CA LEU A 555 15.28 -18.44 -9.43
C LEU A 555 14.40 -19.25 -10.40
N PHE A 556 14.21 -18.75 -11.63
CA PHE A 556 13.42 -19.45 -12.66
C PHE A 556 14.13 -20.69 -13.23
N SER A 557 15.46 -20.80 -13.07
CA SER A 557 16.19 -22.03 -13.40
C SER A 557 15.94 -23.19 -12.41
N MET A 558 15.32 -22.92 -11.25
CA MET A 558 15.01 -23.97 -10.28
C MET A 558 13.83 -24.83 -10.77
N GLU A 559 14.08 -26.12 -10.98
CA GLU A 559 13.10 -27.08 -11.50
C GLU A 559 11.79 -27.12 -10.69
N ARG A 560 11.85 -26.87 -9.37
CA ARG A 560 10.70 -26.96 -8.46
C ARG A 560 10.04 -25.62 -8.16
N PHE A 561 10.60 -24.49 -8.62
CA PHE A 561 10.02 -23.17 -8.35
C PHE A 561 8.70 -22.95 -9.11
N LEU A 562 8.65 -23.24 -10.41
CA LEU A 562 7.41 -23.13 -11.20
C LEU A 562 6.33 -24.14 -10.73
N PRO A 563 6.64 -25.43 -10.50
CA PRO A 563 5.68 -26.37 -9.92
C PRO A 563 5.15 -25.93 -8.55
N PHE A 564 5.96 -25.24 -7.74
CA PHE A 564 5.51 -24.66 -6.48
C PHE A 564 4.52 -23.49 -6.71
N LEU A 565 4.78 -22.63 -7.69
CA LEU A 565 3.84 -21.56 -8.07
C LEU A 565 2.52 -22.10 -8.63
N ASP A 566 2.54 -23.25 -9.30
CA ASP A 566 1.34 -23.90 -9.83
C ASP A 566 0.41 -24.46 -8.72
N MET A 567 0.89 -24.53 -7.47
CA MET A 567 0.05 -24.88 -6.33
C MET A 567 -0.95 -23.76 -5.96
N PHE A 568 -0.70 -22.52 -6.37
CA PHE A 568 -1.63 -21.40 -6.14
C PHE A 568 -2.77 -21.44 -7.17
N GLN A 569 -3.81 -22.23 -6.87
CA GLN A 569 -4.94 -22.44 -7.78
C GLN A 569 -6.03 -21.37 -7.68
N LYS A 570 -6.12 -20.67 -6.55
CA LYS A 570 -7.07 -19.57 -6.36
C LYS A 570 -6.57 -18.31 -7.06
N ASP A 571 -7.33 -17.79 -8.02
CA ASP A 571 -6.93 -16.66 -8.87
C ASP A 571 -6.46 -15.43 -8.07
N SER A 572 -7.19 -15.05 -7.00
CA SER A 572 -6.81 -13.90 -6.18
C SER A 572 -5.42 -14.06 -5.54
N VAL A 573 -5.17 -15.25 -4.98
CA VAL A 573 -3.90 -15.59 -4.30
C VAL A 573 -2.77 -15.68 -5.31
N ARG A 574 -3.03 -16.28 -6.48
CA ARG A 574 -2.05 -16.38 -7.57
C ARG A 574 -1.64 -15.00 -8.07
N VAL A 575 -2.59 -14.09 -8.25
CA VAL A 575 -2.32 -12.70 -8.67
C VAL A 575 -1.49 -11.96 -7.62
N GLU A 576 -1.78 -12.12 -6.32
CA GLU A 576 -0.99 -11.53 -5.23
C GLU A 576 0.46 -12.03 -5.21
N VAL A 577 0.67 -13.33 -5.37
CA VAL A 577 1.99 -13.94 -5.41
C VAL A 577 2.77 -13.46 -6.64
N CYS A 578 2.16 -13.52 -7.84
CA CYS A 578 2.77 -13.03 -9.07
C CYS A 578 3.08 -11.53 -8.99
N ARG A 579 2.19 -10.72 -8.39
CA ARG A 579 2.44 -9.30 -8.14
C ARG A 579 3.66 -9.12 -7.23
N SER A 580 3.75 -9.88 -6.14
CA SER A 580 4.90 -9.82 -5.21
C SER A 580 6.23 -10.14 -5.91
N ILE A 581 6.24 -11.19 -6.75
CA ILE A 581 7.40 -11.56 -7.58
C ILE A 581 7.77 -10.41 -8.52
N MET A 582 6.77 -9.83 -9.21
CA MET A 582 6.98 -8.71 -10.15
C MET A 582 7.44 -7.44 -9.45
N GLU A 583 6.92 -7.12 -8.27
CA GLU A 583 7.35 -5.96 -7.48
C GLU A 583 8.81 -6.09 -7.07
N VAL A 584 9.22 -7.27 -6.58
CA VAL A 584 10.63 -7.52 -6.23
C VAL A 584 11.52 -7.48 -7.47
N PHE A 585 11.07 -8.04 -8.59
CA PHE A 585 11.78 -7.95 -9.88
C PHE A 585 11.95 -6.50 -10.33
N ILE A 586 10.88 -5.72 -10.33
CA ILE A 586 10.94 -4.30 -10.69
C ILE A 586 11.87 -3.56 -9.75
N ASN A 587 11.79 -3.78 -8.43
CA ASN A 587 12.64 -3.12 -7.45
C ASN A 587 14.12 -3.49 -7.60
N SER A 588 14.44 -4.76 -7.91
CA SER A 588 15.83 -5.18 -8.14
C SER A 588 16.41 -4.56 -9.42
N LEU A 589 15.57 -4.30 -10.44
CA LEU A 589 15.97 -3.55 -11.64
C LEU A 589 15.96 -2.01 -11.44
N CYS A 590 15.06 -1.47 -10.60
CA CYS A 590 14.86 -0.02 -10.39
C CYS A 590 15.98 0.67 -9.60
N LEU A 591 16.93 -0.08 -9.04
CA LEU A 591 18.20 0.49 -8.55
C LEU A 591 18.98 1.22 -9.67
N PHE A 592 18.57 1.10 -10.95
CA PHE A 592 19.17 1.80 -12.08
C PHE A 592 18.39 2.97 -12.72
N THR A 593 17.09 3.20 -12.46
CA THR A 593 16.41 4.39 -13.03
C THR A 593 15.10 4.77 -12.33
N LEU A 594 14.97 6.04 -11.94
CA LEU A 594 13.70 6.67 -11.50
C LEU A 594 12.67 6.65 -12.64
N CYS A 595 11.64 5.80 -12.56
CA CYS A 595 10.33 6.16 -13.09
C CYS A 595 9.21 5.34 -12.43
N SER A 596 8.33 6.05 -11.73
CA SER A 596 7.14 5.53 -11.07
C SER A 596 6.00 5.33 -12.08
N VAL A 597 6.09 4.31 -12.95
CA VAL A 597 4.93 3.75 -13.67
C VAL A 597 5.15 2.24 -13.92
N CYS A 598 4.50 1.43 -13.07
CA CYS A 598 3.78 0.16 -13.27
C CYS A 598 4.18 -0.87 -14.38
N PRO A 599 3.85 -2.17 -14.20
CA PRO A 599 4.32 -3.40 -14.90
C PRO A 599 4.48 -3.43 -16.44
N LEU A 600 4.07 -2.40 -17.18
CA LEU A 600 4.31 -2.21 -18.61
C LEU A 600 5.81 -2.04 -18.95
N TRP A 601 6.66 -1.66 -17.99
CA TRP A 601 8.12 -1.60 -18.19
C TRP A 601 8.70 -2.97 -18.58
N PHE A 602 8.12 -4.10 -18.14
CA PHE A 602 8.63 -5.44 -18.49
C PHE A 602 8.83 -5.62 -20.01
N PHE A 603 7.91 -5.10 -20.83
CA PHE A 603 8.01 -5.14 -22.29
C PHE A 603 9.16 -4.31 -22.88
N PHE A 604 9.67 -3.32 -22.14
CA PHE A 604 10.85 -2.54 -22.55
C PHE A 604 12.17 -3.24 -22.23
N GLN A 605 12.21 -4.19 -21.29
CA GLN A 605 13.45 -4.86 -20.85
C GLN A 605 13.70 -6.20 -21.55
N VAL A 606 12.66 -6.83 -22.10
CA VAL A 606 12.84 -7.94 -23.05
C VAL A 606 13.34 -7.34 -24.37
N SER A 607 14.66 -7.12 -24.44
CA SER A 607 15.35 -6.71 -25.65
C SER A 607 16.25 -7.85 -26.11
N PHE A 608 15.94 -8.42 -27.28
CA PHE A 608 16.81 -9.40 -27.93
C PHE A 608 18.00 -8.74 -28.66
N GLY A 609 18.35 -7.50 -28.27
CA GLY A 609 19.46 -6.74 -28.85
C GLY A 609 19.24 -6.45 -30.34
N ARG A 610 20.06 -7.06 -31.20
CA ARG A 610 20.01 -6.90 -32.67
C ARG A 610 19.15 -7.95 -33.37
N ASP A 611 18.59 -8.91 -32.64
CA ASP A 611 17.67 -9.89 -33.23
C ASP A 611 16.26 -9.31 -33.30
N PHE A 612 16.04 -8.52 -34.34
CA PHE A 612 14.77 -7.83 -34.55
C PHE A 612 13.61 -8.79 -34.88
N GLU A 613 13.89 -9.98 -35.44
CA GLU A 613 12.87 -10.99 -35.75
C GLU A 613 12.36 -11.69 -34.49
N GLN A 614 13.26 -12.01 -33.56
CA GLN A 614 12.88 -12.57 -32.26
C GLN A 614 12.07 -11.57 -31.44
N GLN A 615 12.45 -10.27 -31.47
CA GLN A 615 11.68 -9.21 -30.84
C GLN A 615 10.26 -9.08 -31.39
N LEU A 616 10.09 -9.12 -32.71
CA LEU A 616 8.77 -9.07 -33.33
C LEU A 616 7.94 -10.31 -33.00
N SER A 617 8.57 -11.49 -32.97
CA SER A 617 7.92 -12.76 -32.60
C SER A 617 7.39 -12.72 -31.16
N PHE A 618 8.17 -12.17 -30.24
CA PHE A 618 7.74 -11.93 -28.86
C PHE A 618 6.55 -10.96 -28.80
N CYS A 619 6.54 -9.88 -29.59
CA CYS A 619 5.37 -8.99 -29.64
C CYS A 619 4.11 -9.69 -30.17
N VAL A 620 4.25 -10.61 -31.15
CA VAL A 620 3.14 -11.42 -31.66
C VAL A 620 2.58 -12.35 -30.59
N GLU A 621 3.44 -13.04 -29.84
CA GLU A 621 3.04 -13.90 -28.73
C GLU A 621 2.38 -13.09 -27.61
N ALA A 622 2.99 -11.96 -27.23
CA ALA A 622 2.44 -11.05 -26.22
C ALA A 622 1.06 -10.52 -26.61
N ARG A 623 0.83 -10.18 -27.87
CA ARG A 623 -0.50 -9.78 -28.37
C ARG A 623 -1.52 -10.90 -28.24
N ALA A 624 -1.13 -12.14 -28.50
CA ALA A 624 -2.01 -13.30 -28.38
C ALA A 624 -2.37 -13.59 -26.91
N THR A 625 -1.39 -13.49 -26.01
CA THR A 625 -1.59 -13.73 -24.57
C THR A 625 -2.37 -12.60 -23.87
N PHE A 626 -2.10 -11.34 -24.22
CA PHE A 626 -2.66 -10.16 -23.55
C PHE A 626 -3.70 -9.41 -24.39
N CYS A 627 -4.53 -10.15 -25.14
CA CYS A 627 -5.51 -9.58 -26.07
C CYS A 627 -6.57 -8.68 -25.41
N ASN A 628 -6.85 -8.87 -24.11
CA ASN A 628 -7.86 -8.11 -23.36
C ASN A 628 -7.29 -6.88 -22.63
N LEU A 629 -5.97 -6.64 -22.67
CA LEU A 629 -5.32 -5.56 -21.92
C LEU A 629 -4.92 -4.42 -22.87
N GLU A 630 -5.80 -3.44 -23.05
CA GLU A 630 -5.56 -2.32 -23.97
C GLU A 630 -4.25 -1.55 -23.72
N PRO A 631 -3.85 -1.22 -22.47
CA PRO A 631 -2.58 -0.53 -22.24
C PRO A 631 -1.37 -1.33 -22.73
N VAL A 632 -1.44 -2.67 -22.67
CA VAL A 632 -0.40 -3.56 -23.18
C VAL A 632 -0.39 -3.51 -24.71
N LEU A 633 -1.56 -3.57 -25.36
CA LEU A 633 -1.65 -3.48 -26.82
C LEU A 633 -1.11 -2.15 -27.36
N VAL A 634 -1.46 -1.02 -26.72
CA VAL A 634 -0.92 0.32 -27.06
C VAL A 634 0.60 0.32 -26.96
N GLN A 635 1.13 -0.23 -25.86
CA GLN A 635 2.57 -0.31 -25.64
C GLN A 635 3.27 -1.19 -26.67
N LEU A 636 2.70 -2.35 -27.02
CA LEU A 636 3.25 -3.24 -28.05
C LEU A 636 3.32 -2.55 -29.42
N ILE A 637 2.33 -1.73 -29.78
CA ILE A 637 2.35 -0.95 -31.02
C ILE A 637 3.49 0.08 -30.98
N HIS A 638 3.69 0.78 -29.86
CA HIS A 638 4.83 1.70 -29.71
C HIS A 638 6.17 0.97 -29.81
N THR A 639 6.32 -0.21 -29.20
CA THR A 639 7.53 -1.03 -29.29
C THR A 639 7.82 -1.45 -30.74
N VAL A 640 6.80 -1.88 -31.49
CA VAL A 640 6.96 -2.27 -32.91
C VAL A 640 7.28 -1.06 -33.81
N ASN A 641 6.68 0.10 -33.54
CA ASN A 641 7.03 1.35 -34.23
C ASN A 641 8.47 1.78 -33.94
N GLN A 642 8.94 1.64 -32.71
CA GLN A 642 10.32 1.88 -32.32
C GLN A 642 11.28 0.90 -33.02
N LEU A 643 10.90 -0.39 -33.12
CA LEU A 643 11.67 -1.42 -33.81
C LEU A 643 11.85 -1.09 -35.30
N ALA A 644 10.81 -0.58 -35.97
CA ALA A 644 10.89 -0.09 -37.34
C ALA A 644 11.85 1.11 -37.46
N MET A 645 11.80 2.07 -36.54
CA MET A 645 12.70 3.23 -36.52
C MET A 645 14.15 2.85 -36.19
N GLU A 646 14.37 1.89 -35.30
CA GLU A 646 15.70 1.37 -34.99
C GLU A 646 16.30 0.65 -36.20
N THR A 647 15.49 -0.12 -36.93
CA THR A 647 15.88 -0.74 -38.21
C THR A 647 16.32 0.33 -39.22
N ARG A 648 15.59 1.45 -39.30
CA ARG A 648 15.99 2.61 -40.14
C ARG A 648 17.32 3.20 -39.71
N ARG A 649 17.53 3.36 -38.39
CA ARG A 649 18.76 3.93 -37.80
C ARG A 649 19.97 3.07 -38.13
N VAL A 650 19.87 1.76 -37.95
CA VAL A 650 20.94 0.80 -38.28
C VAL A 650 21.27 0.79 -39.77
N MET A 651 20.26 0.91 -40.63
CA MET A 651 20.42 0.87 -42.08
C MET A 651 20.71 2.23 -42.72
N GLY A 652 20.79 3.32 -41.93
CA GLY A 652 21.00 4.68 -42.45
C GLY A 652 19.94 5.13 -43.47
N GLY A 653 18.72 4.60 -43.38
CA GLY A 653 17.64 4.85 -44.35
C GLY A 653 17.73 4.06 -45.67
N ASN A 654 18.68 3.13 -45.82
CA ASN A 654 18.81 2.26 -47.01
C ASN A 654 18.36 0.83 -46.70
N HIS A 655 17.08 0.52 -46.91
CA HIS A 655 16.58 -0.82 -46.64
C HIS A 655 16.99 -1.83 -47.71
N SER A 656 17.57 -2.95 -47.29
CA SER A 656 17.68 -4.18 -48.09
C SER A 656 16.30 -4.82 -48.32
N ARG A 657 16.19 -5.77 -49.27
CA ARG A 657 14.94 -6.51 -49.51
C ARG A 657 14.38 -7.19 -48.24
N LYS A 658 15.26 -7.71 -47.38
CA LYS A 658 14.88 -8.35 -46.10
C LYS A 658 14.40 -7.34 -45.08
N THR A 659 15.17 -6.26 -44.85
CA THR A 659 14.80 -5.23 -43.88
C THR A 659 13.54 -4.45 -44.30
N ALA A 660 13.32 -4.27 -45.60
CA ALA A 660 12.09 -3.66 -46.11
C ALA A 660 10.87 -4.58 -45.89
N ALA A 661 11.03 -5.89 -46.06
CA ALA A 661 9.97 -6.86 -45.74
C ALA A 661 9.67 -6.87 -44.23
N PHE A 662 10.70 -6.80 -43.39
CA PHE A 662 10.58 -6.73 -41.94
C PHE A 662 9.82 -5.46 -41.48
N VAL A 663 10.16 -4.28 -41.99
CA VAL A 663 9.44 -3.05 -41.63
C VAL A 663 7.99 -3.09 -42.12
N ARG A 664 7.71 -3.68 -43.29
CA ARG A 664 6.33 -3.93 -43.73
C ARG A 664 5.58 -4.90 -42.80
N ALA A 665 6.26 -5.90 -42.24
CA ALA A 665 5.67 -6.79 -41.24
C ALA A 665 5.37 -6.04 -39.92
N CYS A 666 6.24 -5.12 -39.49
CA CYS A 666 6.00 -4.25 -38.33
C CYS A 666 4.78 -3.33 -38.56
N ALA A 667 4.66 -2.75 -39.75
CA ALA A 667 3.50 -1.97 -40.15
C ALA A 667 2.23 -2.84 -40.19
N ALA A 668 2.29 -4.04 -40.76
CA ALA A 668 1.15 -4.96 -40.79
C ALA A 668 0.69 -5.35 -39.38
N TYR A 669 1.63 -5.65 -38.47
CA TYR A 669 1.34 -5.93 -37.07
C TYR A 669 0.59 -4.76 -36.41
N SER A 670 1.05 -3.52 -36.61
CA SER A 670 0.40 -2.34 -36.05
C SER A 670 -1.01 -2.16 -36.65
N PHE A 671 -1.15 -2.35 -37.97
CA PHE A 671 -2.42 -2.22 -38.68
C PHE A 671 -3.50 -3.19 -38.22
N ILE A 672 -3.14 -4.44 -37.88
CA ILE A 672 -4.11 -5.43 -37.36
C ILE A 672 -4.37 -5.32 -35.86
N THR A 673 -3.50 -4.62 -35.11
CA THR A 673 -3.61 -4.49 -33.65
C THR A 673 -4.41 -3.25 -33.24
N ILE A 674 -4.28 -2.14 -33.98
CA ILE A 674 -4.99 -0.90 -33.69
C ILE A 674 -6.53 -1.07 -33.67
N PRO A 675 -7.17 -1.81 -34.60
CA PRO A 675 -8.62 -2.06 -34.54
C PRO A 675 -9.12 -2.75 -33.27
N SER A 676 -8.24 -3.48 -32.55
CA SER A 676 -8.58 -4.19 -31.32
C SER A 676 -8.77 -3.28 -30.10
N LEU A 677 -8.44 -1.98 -30.21
CA LEU A 677 -8.60 -1.01 -29.13
C LEU A 677 -10.03 -0.43 -29.11
N SER A 678 -10.65 -0.30 -27.93
CA SER A 678 -11.96 0.35 -27.79
C SER A 678 -11.87 1.88 -27.94
N SER A 679 -10.77 2.48 -27.46
CA SER A 679 -10.58 3.94 -27.47
C SER A 679 -10.32 4.48 -28.88
N ILE A 680 -11.30 5.21 -29.44
CA ILE A 680 -11.19 5.87 -30.76
C ILE A 680 -10.01 6.85 -30.83
N PHE A 681 -9.76 7.60 -29.75
CA PHE A 681 -8.66 8.56 -29.68
C PHE A 681 -7.28 7.88 -29.73
N SER A 682 -7.16 6.72 -29.07
CA SER A 682 -5.94 5.90 -29.14
C SER A 682 -5.76 5.34 -30.55
N ARG A 683 -6.85 4.87 -31.19
CA ARG A 683 -6.83 4.40 -32.59
C ARG A 683 -6.36 5.50 -33.56
N LEU A 684 -6.94 6.69 -33.48
CA LEU A 684 -6.56 7.84 -34.30
C LEU A 684 -5.07 8.18 -34.16
N SER A 685 -4.62 8.35 -32.92
CA SER A 685 -3.22 8.72 -32.62
C SER A 685 -2.24 7.67 -33.11
N LEU A 686 -2.55 6.38 -32.89
CA LEU A 686 -1.68 5.27 -33.30
C LEU A 686 -1.68 5.05 -34.81
N TYR A 687 -2.81 5.26 -35.52
CA TYR A 687 -2.83 5.21 -36.98
C TYR A 687 -1.97 6.33 -37.59
N LEU A 688 -2.07 7.56 -37.07
CA LEU A 688 -1.23 8.66 -37.54
C LEU A 688 0.26 8.41 -37.26
N LEU A 689 0.60 8.01 -36.04
CA LEU A 689 1.99 7.73 -35.66
C LEU A 689 2.58 6.57 -36.48
N SER A 690 1.84 5.47 -36.63
CA SER A 690 2.30 4.31 -37.41
C SER A 690 2.41 4.65 -38.91
N GLY A 691 1.52 5.51 -39.42
CA GLY A 691 1.61 6.08 -40.76
C GLY A 691 2.87 6.94 -40.97
N GLN A 692 3.19 7.82 -40.01
CA GLN A 692 4.42 8.62 -40.03
C GLN A 692 5.68 7.74 -40.00
N VAL A 693 5.70 6.69 -39.18
CA VAL A 693 6.79 5.71 -39.13
C VAL A 693 6.92 4.93 -40.44
N ALA A 694 5.81 4.57 -41.08
CA ALA A 694 5.81 3.90 -42.38
C ALA A 694 6.36 4.83 -43.50
N LEU A 695 5.98 6.12 -43.51
CA LEU A 695 6.54 7.13 -44.43
C LEU A 695 8.05 7.28 -44.23
N ALA A 696 8.48 7.40 -42.98
CA ALA A 696 9.90 7.48 -42.61
C ALA A 696 10.72 6.29 -43.14
N ASN A 697 10.11 5.10 -43.24
CA ASN A 697 10.75 3.87 -43.72
C ASN A 697 10.46 3.55 -45.20
N GLN A 698 10.06 4.53 -46.02
CA GLN A 698 9.79 4.36 -47.46
C GLN A 698 8.69 3.33 -47.78
N CYS A 699 7.77 3.08 -46.86
CA CYS A 699 6.66 2.13 -47.02
C CYS A 699 5.37 2.88 -47.38
N LEU A 700 5.32 3.45 -48.59
CA LEU A 700 4.26 4.38 -49.02
C LEU A 700 2.86 3.74 -49.04
N SER A 701 2.73 2.50 -49.51
CA SER A 701 1.42 1.84 -49.57
C SER A 701 0.85 1.52 -48.19
N GLN A 702 1.71 1.15 -47.24
CA GLN A 702 1.31 0.95 -45.84
C GLN A 702 0.95 2.29 -45.17
N ALA A 703 1.72 3.35 -45.44
CA ALA A 703 1.42 4.69 -44.95
C ALA A 703 0.06 5.20 -45.45
N ASP A 704 -0.22 5.08 -46.75
CA ASP A 704 -1.51 5.46 -47.33
C ASP A 704 -2.67 4.68 -46.70
N ALA A 705 -2.51 3.37 -46.46
CA ALA A 705 -3.51 2.57 -45.77
C ALA A 705 -3.79 3.07 -44.34
N PHE A 706 -2.74 3.41 -43.58
CA PHE A 706 -2.89 3.98 -42.23
C PHE A 706 -3.61 5.33 -42.23
N LEU A 707 -3.25 6.22 -43.15
CA LEU A 707 -3.86 7.55 -43.26
C LEU A 707 -5.33 7.45 -43.70
N LYS A 708 -5.65 6.57 -44.66
CA LYS A 708 -7.04 6.29 -45.05
C LYS A 708 -7.86 5.73 -43.89
N ALA A 709 -7.30 4.78 -43.14
CA ALA A 709 -7.96 4.22 -41.96
C ALA A 709 -8.21 5.27 -40.87
N ALA A 710 -7.25 6.18 -40.64
CA ALA A 710 -7.43 7.30 -39.71
C ALA A 710 -8.54 8.25 -40.14
N VAL A 711 -8.64 8.56 -41.45
CA VAL A 711 -9.69 9.42 -42.00
C VAL A 711 -11.06 8.76 -41.90
N SER A 712 -11.17 7.45 -42.15
CA SER A 712 -12.47 6.74 -42.11
C SER A 712 -13.09 6.64 -40.71
N ILE A 713 -12.28 6.61 -39.66
CA ILE A 713 -12.78 6.52 -38.27
C ILE A 713 -13.08 7.89 -37.65
N LEU A 714 -12.70 8.99 -38.29
CA LEU A 714 -12.86 10.35 -37.78
C LEU A 714 -14.34 10.70 -37.49
N PRO A 715 -15.33 10.32 -38.32
CA PRO A 715 -16.75 10.56 -38.04
C PRO A 715 -17.28 9.84 -36.78
N GLU A 716 -16.62 8.77 -36.33
CA GLU A 716 -17.05 7.95 -35.17
C GLU A 716 -16.70 8.60 -33.82
N VAL A 717 -15.96 9.72 -33.79
CA VAL A 717 -15.47 10.35 -32.56
C VAL A 717 -16.63 10.89 -31.69
N PRO A 718 -16.76 10.47 -30.42
CA PRO A 718 -17.85 10.94 -29.55
C PRO A 718 -17.69 12.44 -29.25
N ARG A 719 -18.80 13.17 -29.09
CA ARG A 719 -18.81 14.63 -28.81
C ARG A 719 -18.24 15.00 -27.44
N SER A 720 -18.38 14.10 -26.47
CA SER A 720 -17.96 14.34 -25.10
C SER A 720 -17.24 13.14 -24.50
N ILE A 721 -16.19 13.40 -23.74
CA ILE A 721 -15.39 12.41 -23.01
C ILE A 721 -15.56 12.61 -21.50
N SER A 722 -15.65 11.53 -20.73
CA SER A 722 -15.59 11.60 -19.27
C SER A 722 -14.12 11.59 -18.84
N VAL A 723 -13.62 12.73 -18.38
CA VAL A 723 -12.26 12.86 -17.80
C VAL A 723 -12.44 13.17 -16.32
N GLU A 724 -11.98 12.27 -15.45
CA GLU A 724 -12.09 12.41 -13.98
C GLU A 724 -13.55 12.56 -13.48
N GLY A 725 -14.49 11.86 -14.13
CA GLY A 725 -15.91 11.94 -13.78
C GLY A 725 -16.63 13.22 -14.27
N LYS A 726 -15.94 14.11 -14.99
CA LYS A 726 -16.52 15.29 -15.63
C LYS A 726 -16.60 15.11 -17.15
N LEU A 727 -17.77 15.36 -17.71
CA LEU A 727 -17.97 15.40 -19.16
C LEU A 727 -17.23 16.63 -19.72
N ARG A 728 -16.23 16.42 -20.59
CA ARG A 728 -15.51 17.46 -21.32
C ARG A 728 -15.73 17.27 -22.83
N SER A 729 -15.70 18.36 -23.59
CA SER A 729 -15.81 18.30 -25.06
C SER A 729 -14.56 17.63 -25.66
N SER A 730 -14.77 16.73 -26.62
CA SER A 730 -13.70 16.04 -27.35
C SER A 730 -13.07 16.89 -28.46
N GLU A 731 -13.68 18.03 -28.79
CA GLU A 731 -13.29 18.86 -29.93
C GLU A 731 -11.85 19.37 -29.82
N SER A 732 -11.36 19.65 -28.61
CA SER A 732 -9.97 20.09 -28.38
C SER A 732 -8.94 19.04 -28.85
N PHE A 733 -9.15 17.78 -28.47
CA PHE A 733 -8.30 16.67 -28.90
C PHE A 733 -8.39 16.44 -30.40
N LEU A 734 -9.61 16.53 -30.96
CA LEU A 734 -9.82 16.38 -32.40
C LEU A 734 -9.12 17.48 -33.20
N LEU A 735 -9.13 18.72 -32.72
CA LEU A 735 -8.40 19.84 -33.33
C LEU A 735 -6.89 19.59 -33.34
N ASP A 736 -6.31 19.17 -32.22
CA ASP A 736 -4.87 18.87 -32.13
C ASP A 736 -4.47 17.72 -33.06
N PHE A 737 -5.30 16.67 -33.12
CA PHE A 737 -5.11 15.56 -34.05
C PHE A 737 -5.16 16.01 -35.51
N ILE A 738 -6.20 16.75 -35.91
CA ILE A 738 -6.35 17.23 -37.29
C ILE A 738 -5.20 18.14 -37.68
N ASN A 739 -4.75 19.02 -36.79
CA ASN A 739 -3.60 19.90 -37.06
C ASN A 739 -2.31 19.10 -37.30
N ASN A 740 -2.06 18.06 -36.51
CA ASN A 740 -0.92 17.15 -36.71
C ASN A 740 -1.08 16.34 -38.02
N PHE A 741 -2.29 15.90 -38.33
CA PHE A 741 -2.61 15.18 -39.57
C PHE A 741 -2.37 16.07 -40.80
N LEU A 742 -2.87 17.31 -40.78
CA LEU A 742 -2.65 18.30 -41.84
C LEU A 742 -1.16 18.58 -42.07
N ALA A 743 -0.37 18.71 -41.00
CA ALA A 743 1.09 18.84 -41.13
C ALA A 743 1.71 17.61 -41.81
N THR A 744 1.26 16.40 -41.45
CA THR A 744 1.77 15.17 -42.06
C THR A 744 1.46 15.10 -43.56
N LEU A 745 0.29 15.57 -43.99
CA LEU A 745 -0.14 15.53 -45.40
C LEU A 745 0.75 16.36 -46.35
N LEU A 746 1.53 17.33 -45.86
CA LEU A 746 2.41 18.13 -46.71
C LEU A 746 3.44 17.27 -47.46
N VAL A 747 4.00 16.26 -46.77
CA VAL A 747 5.07 15.40 -47.33
C VAL A 747 4.56 14.12 -47.98
N VAL A 748 3.25 13.85 -47.87
CA VAL A 748 2.64 12.64 -48.42
C VAL A 748 2.44 12.80 -49.93
N PRO A 749 2.96 11.86 -50.76
CA PRO A 749 2.71 11.90 -52.19
C PRO A 749 1.25 11.58 -52.52
N ASP A 750 0.69 12.29 -53.49
CA ASP A 750 -0.62 11.96 -54.05
C ASP A 750 -0.55 10.64 -54.83
N HIS A 751 -1.63 9.85 -54.76
CA HIS A 751 -1.73 8.61 -55.51
C HIS A 751 -2.00 8.90 -57.00
N PRO A 752 -1.25 8.28 -57.94
CA PRO A 752 -1.41 8.54 -59.38
C PRO A 752 -2.82 8.32 -59.97
N GLU A 753 -3.66 7.53 -59.30
CA GLU A 753 -4.97 7.08 -59.83
C GLU A 753 -6.16 7.80 -59.18
N HIS A 754 -5.98 8.44 -58.02
CA HIS A 754 -7.08 9.01 -57.22
C HIS A 754 -7.27 10.53 -57.39
N GLY A 755 -6.52 11.14 -58.33
CA GLY A 755 -6.52 12.57 -58.56
C GLY A 755 -5.76 13.35 -57.49
N VAL A 756 -5.50 14.63 -57.78
CA VAL A 756 -4.71 15.51 -56.91
C VAL A 756 -5.44 15.82 -55.60
N LEU A 757 -4.68 15.93 -54.50
CA LEU A 757 -5.14 16.28 -53.17
C LEU A 757 -6.20 15.32 -52.59
N TYR A 758 -6.18 14.05 -53.00
CA TYR A 758 -7.19 13.06 -52.59
C TYR A 758 -7.34 12.94 -51.06
N LEU A 759 -6.25 12.79 -50.32
CA LEU A 759 -6.29 12.65 -48.86
C LEU A 759 -6.72 13.95 -48.15
N VAL A 760 -6.31 15.11 -48.66
CA VAL A 760 -6.73 16.43 -48.15
C VAL A 760 -8.23 16.61 -48.35
N ARG A 761 -8.76 16.27 -49.53
CA ARG A 761 -10.20 16.29 -49.81
C ARG A 761 -10.95 15.29 -48.95
N GLY A 762 -10.42 14.07 -48.79
CA GLY A 762 -10.99 13.04 -47.93
C GLY A 762 -11.13 13.52 -46.48
N LEU A 763 -10.07 14.12 -45.92
CA LEU A 763 -10.10 14.68 -44.58
C LEU A 763 -11.13 15.81 -44.44
N LEU A 764 -11.15 16.76 -45.38
CA LEU A 764 -12.10 17.89 -45.34
C LEU A 764 -13.55 17.44 -45.49
N ASN A 765 -13.83 16.43 -46.31
CA ASN A 765 -15.16 15.84 -46.45
C ASN A 765 -15.60 15.16 -45.16
N MET A 766 -14.73 14.36 -44.52
CA MET A 766 -15.07 13.73 -43.24
C MET A 766 -15.25 14.75 -42.10
N VAL A 767 -14.49 15.85 -42.11
CA VAL A 767 -14.68 17.01 -41.21
C VAL A 767 -16.03 17.68 -41.45
N GLN A 768 -16.51 17.71 -42.69
CA GLN A 768 -17.82 18.24 -43.04
C GLN A 768 -18.96 17.33 -42.55
N ASP A 769 -18.78 16.02 -42.68
CA ASP A 769 -19.74 14.99 -42.25
C ASP A 769 -19.78 14.80 -40.72
N TYR A 770 -18.74 15.22 -40.02
CA TYR A 770 -18.69 15.19 -38.55
C TYR A 770 -19.75 16.10 -37.91
N THR A 771 -20.43 15.59 -36.87
CA THR A 771 -21.44 16.36 -36.13
C THR A 771 -20.82 17.18 -35.01
N TRP A 772 -20.48 18.43 -35.32
CA TRP A 772 -19.93 19.43 -34.39
C TRP A 772 -20.95 19.90 -33.34
N GLU A 773 -20.47 20.47 -32.22
CA GLU A 773 -21.36 21.10 -31.24
C GLU A 773 -21.96 22.42 -31.77
N ASP A 774 -23.25 22.66 -31.52
CA ASP A 774 -24.02 23.80 -32.07
C ASP A 774 -23.42 25.19 -31.72
N ASN A 775 -22.66 25.27 -30.64
CA ASN A 775 -22.01 26.50 -30.15
C ASN A 775 -20.49 26.49 -30.30
N SER A 776 -19.91 25.66 -31.17
CA SER A 776 -18.46 25.58 -31.37
C SER A 776 -17.96 26.31 -32.62
N ASP A 777 -16.73 26.84 -32.55
CA ASP A 777 -15.98 27.35 -33.71
C ASP A 777 -14.97 26.32 -34.25
N ALA A 778 -14.96 25.09 -33.72
CA ALA A 778 -13.93 24.10 -34.00
C ALA A 778 -13.86 23.72 -35.50
N LYS A 779 -15.01 23.49 -36.15
CA LYS A 779 -15.08 23.24 -37.61
C LYS A 779 -14.37 24.33 -38.43
N VAL A 780 -14.62 25.59 -38.09
CA VAL A 780 -14.05 26.74 -38.80
C VAL A 780 -12.57 26.92 -38.46
N ARG A 781 -12.14 26.59 -37.25
CA ARG A 781 -10.72 26.54 -36.88
C ARG A 781 -9.95 25.49 -37.68
N VAL A 782 -10.55 24.34 -37.99
CA VAL A 782 -9.95 23.35 -38.90
C VAL A 782 -9.77 23.94 -40.29
N TYR A 783 -10.78 24.59 -40.85
CA TYR A 783 -10.68 25.23 -42.17
C TYR A 783 -9.62 26.33 -42.22
N ILE A 784 -9.53 27.16 -41.17
CA ILE A 784 -8.46 28.16 -41.04
C ILE A 784 -7.09 27.49 -40.98
N SER A 785 -6.96 26.34 -40.30
CA SER A 785 -5.70 25.58 -40.17
C SER A 785 -5.31 24.82 -41.45
N ALA A 786 -6.27 24.52 -42.32
CA ALA A 786 -6.02 23.91 -43.63
C ALA A 786 -5.47 24.93 -44.67
N LEU A 787 -5.77 26.22 -44.53
CA LEU A 787 -5.28 27.27 -45.44
C LEU A 787 -3.74 27.39 -45.47
N PRO A 788 -3.01 27.39 -44.34
CA PRO A 788 -1.55 27.32 -44.33
C PRO A 788 -0.97 26.09 -45.07
N LEU A 789 -1.59 24.92 -44.93
CA LEU A 789 -1.17 23.70 -45.64
C LEU A 789 -1.30 23.88 -47.15
N LEU A 790 -2.47 24.34 -47.62
CA LEU A 790 -2.72 24.59 -49.04
C LEU A 790 -1.77 25.66 -49.60
N ALA A 791 -1.46 26.70 -48.81
CA ALA A 791 -0.46 27.70 -49.17
C ALA A 791 0.95 27.10 -49.25
N ALA A 792 1.34 26.21 -48.34
CA ALA A 792 2.62 25.51 -48.39
C ALA A 792 2.72 24.56 -49.60
N MET A 793 1.64 23.84 -49.93
CA MET A 793 1.56 22.95 -51.11
C MET A 793 1.66 23.69 -52.44
N SER A 794 1.35 24.99 -52.47
CA SER A 794 1.47 25.82 -53.67
C SER A 794 2.87 26.42 -53.87
N GLN A 795 3.81 26.18 -52.96
CA GLN A 795 5.21 26.59 -53.11
C GLN A 795 5.96 25.62 -54.04
N GLU A 796 7.00 26.12 -54.70
CA GLU A 796 7.90 25.29 -55.53
C GLU A 796 8.81 24.38 -54.69
N THR A 797 8.99 24.70 -53.41
CA THR A 797 9.78 23.91 -52.46
C THR A 797 9.12 23.95 -51.08
N TYR A 798 8.98 22.79 -50.46
CA TYR A 798 8.35 22.59 -49.17
C TYR A 798 9.33 22.86 -48.00
N LEU A 799 8.76 23.11 -46.83
CA LEU A 799 9.52 23.45 -45.62
C LEU A 799 10.36 22.28 -45.09
N TYR A 800 9.86 21.05 -45.25
CA TYR A 800 10.55 19.82 -44.88
C TYR A 800 10.14 18.71 -45.85
N SER A 801 11.09 17.80 -46.11
CA SER A 801 10.88 16.63 -46.96
C SER A 801 11.42 15.38 -46.25
N ILE A 802 10.87 14.21 -46.59
CA ILE A 802 11.36 12.94 -46.07
C ILE A 802 12.41 12.41 -47.06
N PRO A 803 13.64 12.09 -46.62
CA PRO A 803 14.67 11.56 -47.51
C PRO A 803 14.16 10.35 -48.29
N LYS A 804 14.26 10.40 -49.62
CA LYS A 804 13.87 9.34 -50.57
C LYS A 804 12.37 9.08 -50.71
N VAL A 805 11.54 10.04 -50.31
CA VAL A 805 10.12 10.06 -50.64
C VAL A 805 9.88 11.29 -51.51
N ASP A 806 9.41 11.06 -52.73
CA ASP A 806 9.09 12.16 -53.66
C ASP A 806 7.78 12.80 -53.21
N SER A 807 7.87 13.94 -52.52
CA SER A 807 6.69 14.71 -52.12
C SER A 807 6.05 15.42 -53.32
N ASN A 808 4.85 15.98 -53.12
CA ASN A 808 4.09 16.65 -54.17
C ASN A 808 4.83 17.85 -54.83
N GLU A 809 5.86 18.41 -54.19
CA GLU A 809 6.77 19.39 -54.80
C GLU A 809 7.53 18.84 -56.01
N THR A 810 8.01 17.60 -55.93
CA THR A 810 8.75 16.93 -57.01
C THR A 810 7.80 16.40 -58.08
N LEU A 811 6.60 15.96 -57.67
CA LEU A 811 5.61 15.36 -58.56
C LEU A 811 4.85 16.38 -59.42
N TYR A 812 4.48 17.53 -58.85
CA TYR A 812 3.66 18.53 -59.52
C TYR A 812 4.33 19.90 -59.69
N GLY A 813 5.51 20.12 -59.09
CA GLY A 813 6.37 21.33 -59.19
C GLY A 813 5.80 22.54 -59.94
N GLY A 814 4.88 23.27 -59.30
CA GLY A 814 4.32 24.51 -59.85
C GLY A 814 3.35 24.37 -61.04
N ASP A 815 2.84 23.17 -61.34
CA ASP A 815 1.90 22.92 -62.44
C ASP A 815 0.65 23.80 -62.30
N PRO A 816 0.30 24.62 -63.32
CA PRO A 816 -0.88 25.47 -63.29
C PRO A 816 -2.19 24.71 -63.05
N LYS A 817 -2.30 23.43 -63.46
CA LYS A 817 -3.49 22.62 -63.17
C LYS A 817 -3.61 22.27 -61.69
N PHE A 818 -2.51 21.89 -61.05
CA PHE A 818 -2.45 21.61 -59.62
C PHE A 818 -2.73 22.87 -58.78
N LEU A 819 -2.10 24.00 -59.15
CA LEU A 819 -2.35 25.29 -58.51
C LEU A 819 -3.81 25.76 -58.67
N SER A 820 -4.44 25.49 -59.81
CA SER A 820 -5.87 25.76 -60.02
C SER A 820 -6.75 24.96 -59.06
N GLU A 821 -6.45 23.68 -58.82
CA GLU A 821 -7.21 22.85 -57.88
C GLU A 821 -7.01 23.27 -56.41
N ILE A 822 -5.78 23.66 -56.01
CA ILE A 822 -5.52 24.26 -54.69
C ILE A 822 -6.34 25.54 -54.51
N ASN A 823 -6.36 26.39 -55.54
CA ASN A 823 -7.10 27.65 -55.55
C ASN A 823 -8.61 27.45 -55.35
N LYS A 824 -9.20 26.48 -56.06
CA LYS A 824 -10.63 26.13 -55.91
C LYS A 824 -10.96 25.69 -54.49
N LEU A 825 -10.10 24.86 -53.87
CA LEU A 825 -10.29 24.44 -52.48
C LEU A 825 -10.17 25.62 -51.50
N CYS A 826 -9.17 26.49 -51.68
CA CYS A 826 -9.04 27.69 -50.86
C CYS A 826 -10.27 28.60 -50.96
N GLU A 827 -10.84 28.75 -52.15
CA GLU A 827 -12.07 29.50 -52.39
C GLU A 827 -13.27 28.92 -51.65
N THR A 828 -13.44 27.61 -51.70
CA THR A 828 -14.51 26.92 -50.98
C THR A 828 -14.34 27.10 -49.47
N LEU A 829 -13.13 26.91 -48.93
CA LEU A 829 -12.85 27.06 -47.50
C LEU A 829 -13.04 28.50 -47.02
N ILE A 830 -12.51 29.49 -47.73
CA ILE A 830 -12.71 30.91 -47.40
C ILE A 830 -14.19 31.28 -47.47
N GLY A 831 -14.92 30.79 -48.49
CA GLY A 831 -16.37 30.97 -48.60
C GLY A 831 -17.12 30.45 -47.37
N GLN A 832 -16.84 29.21 -46.94
CA GLN A 832 -17.44 28.61 -45.76
C GLN A 832 -17.09 29.36 -44.46
N ILE A 833 -15.85 29.83 -44.31
CA ILE A 833 -15.44 30.64 -43.14
C ILE A 833 -16.20 31.98 -43.12
N LEU A 834 -16.35 32.64 -44.27
CA LEU A 834 -17.08 33.91 -44.37
C LEU A 834 -18.58 33.75 -44.10
N ASP A 835 -19.18 32.64 -44.52
CA ASP A 835 -20.59 32.35 -44.23
C ASP A 835 -20.82 32.09 -42.74
N HIS A 836 -19.88 31.42 -42.04
CA HIS A 836 -19.91 31.30 -40.58
C HIS A 836 -19.77 32.65 -39.88
N LEU A 837 -18.86 33.52 -40.36
CA LEU A 837 -18.71 34.88 -39.81
C LEU A 837 -19.99 35.73 -39.99
N LYS A 838 -20.74 35.53 -41.08
CA LYS A 838 -22.06 36.16 -41.28
C LYS A 838 -23.10 35.60 -40.29
N ALA A 839 -23.11 34.29 -40.05
CA ALA A 839 -24.01 33.65 -39.08
C ALA A 839 -23.75 34.15 -37.65
N LEU A 840 -22.49 34.15 -37.19
CA LEU A 840 -22.10 34.68 -35.88
C LEU A 840 -22.46 36.17 -35.69
N GLY A 841 -22.50 36.94 -36.78
CA GLY A 841 -22.95 38.32 -36.77
C GLY A 841 -24.46 38.50 -36.62
N ARG A 842 -25.25 37.50 -37.03
CA ARG A 842 -26.72 37.45 -36.83
C ARG A 842 -27.09 37.00 -35.42
N ASP A 843 -26.31 36.10 -34.84
CA ASP A 843 -26.51 35.53 -33.50
C ASP A 843 -25.94 36.40 -32.36
N GLU A 844 -25.61 37.67 -32.64
CA GLU A 844 -24.99 38.64 -31.71
C GLU A 844 -23.73 38.16 -30.96
N SER A 845 -23.10 37.08 -31.42
CA SER A 845 -21.89 36.45 -30.83
C SER A 845 -20.61 37.18 -31.23
N THR A 846 -20.60 38.50 -31.02
CA THR A 846 -19.60 39.48 -31.47
C THR A 846 -18.17 39.19 -30.99
N ARG A 847 -17.99 38.59 -29.81
CA ARG A 847 -16.68 38.16 -29.30
C ARG A 847 -16.07 37.01 -30.11
N ARG A 848 -16.86 35.99 -30.44
CA ARG A 848 -16.41 34.83 -31.24
C ARG A 848 -16.17 35.25 -32.69
N GLN A 849 -17.05 36.07 -33.25
CA GLN A 849 -16.90 36.65 -34.57
C GLN A 849 -15.57 37.43 -34.70
N GLY A 850 -15.23 38.23 -33.70
CA GLY A 850 -13.97 38.97 -33.68
C GLY A 850 -12.73 38.08 -33.61
N ALA A 851 -12.76 37.02 -32.81
CA ALA A 851 -11.66 36.07 -32.69
C ALA A 851 -11.39 35.27 -33.97
N VAL A 852 -12.45 34.75 -34.61
CA VAL A 852 -12.35 34.01 -35.88
C VAL A 852 -11.88 34.93 -37.01
N ALA A 853 -12.42 36.17 -37.09
CA ALA A 853 -11.99 37.16 -38.08
C ALA A 853 -10.51 37.53 -37.93
N PHE A 854 -10.03 37.68 -36.69
CA PHE A 854 -8.61 37.97 -36.41
C PHE A 854 -7.69 36.79 -36.77
N SER A 855 -8.13 35.54 -36.51
CA SER A 855 -7.39 34.34 -36.88
C SER A 855 -7.24 34.20 -38.40
N LEU A 856 -8.34 34.37 -39.14
CA LEU A 856 -8.31 34.37 -40.61
C LEU A 856 -7.44 35.51 -41.16
N PHE A 857 -7.52 36.71 -40.58
CA PHE A 857 -6.63 37.83 -40.93
C PHE A 857 -5.15 37.45 -40.75
N GLY A 858 -4.79 36.82 -39.63
CA GLY A 858 -3.43 36.36 -39.36
C GLY A 858 -2.91 35.37 -40.42
N VAL A 859 -3.75 34.41 -40.83
CA VAL A 859 -3.40 33.45 -41.90
C VAL A 859 -3.23 34.14 -43.26
N LEU A 860 -4.15 35.04 -43.62
CA LEU A 860 -4.07 35.79 -44.88
C LEU A 860 -2.85 36.70 -44.93
N LEU A 861 -2.47 37.32 -43.81
CA LEU A 861 -1.28 38.13 -43.69
C LEU A 861 0.01 37.28 -43.84
N ALA A 862 0.04 36.09 -43.24
CA ALA A 862 1.21 35.22 -43.25
C ALA A 862 1.45 34.52 -44.59
N HIS A 863 0.40 34.15 -45.31
CA HIS A 863 0.48 33.28 -46.49
C HIS A 863 -0.14 33.85 -47.77
N GLY A 864 -1.01 34.85 -47.66
CA GLY A 864 -1.69 35.47 -48.80
C GLY A 864 -0.82 36.45 -49.57
N ASP A 865 -1.01 36.52 -50.89
CA ASP A 865 -0.41 37.58 -51.72
C ASP A 865 -1.30 38.83 -51.71
N LEU A 866 -0.97 39.78 -50.83
CA LEU A 866 -1.72 41.02 -50.64
C LEU A 866 -1.50 42.05 -51.78
N ARG A 867 -0.75 41.70 -52.84
CA ARG A 867 -0.73 42.47 -54.10
C ARG A 867 -2.07 42.39 -54.83
N ASN A 868 -2.86 41.36 -54.57
CA ASN A 868 -4.22 41.25 -55.10
C ASN A 868 -5.16 42.20 -54.35
N ASN A 869 -5.72 43.18 -55.06
CA ASN A 869 -6.63 44.19 -54.52
C ASN A 869 -7.83 43.58 -53.76
N LYS A 870 -8.37 42.44 -54.22
CA LYS A 870 -9.52 41.78 -53.56
C LYS A 870 -9.12 41.14 -52.23
N LEU A 871 -7.95 40.52 -52.15
CA LEU A 871 -7.42 39.90 -50.93
C LEU A 871 -7.00 40.96 -49.90
N SER A 872 -6.36 42.04 -50.36
CA SER A 872 -6.02 43.20 -49.53
C SER A 872 -7.27 43.86 -48.94
N GLN A 873 -8.32 44.05 -49.75
CA GLN A 873 -9.62 44.54 -49.25
C GLN A 873 -10.26 43.58 -48.24
N LEU A 874 -10.21 42.27 -48.48
CA LEU A 874 -10.71 41.28 -47.54
C LEU A 874 -9.95 41.31 -46.20
N ALA A 875 -8.62 41.40 -46.23
CA ALA A 875 -7.80 41.49 -45.03
C ALA A 875 -8.12 42.74 -44.20
N VAL A 876 -8.27 43.91 -44.85
CA VAL A 876 -8.68 45.15 -44.17
C VAL A 876 -10.10 45.03 -43.57
N ASN A 877 -11.03 44.39 -44.29
CA ASN A 877 -12.39 44.17 -43.80
C ASN A 877 -12.41 43.22 -42.59
N LEU A 878 -11.60 42.16 -42.58
CA LEU A 878 -11.47 41.23 -41.45
C LEU A 878 -10.83 41.90 -40.23
N TRP A 879 -9.81 42.74 -40.44
CA TRP A 879 -9.22 43.55 -39.38
C TRP A 879 -10.25 44.48 -38.75
N ASN A 880 -11.00 45.23 -39.56
CA ASN A 880 -12.05 46.12 -39.09
C ASN A 880 -13.16 45.35 -38.35
N LEU A 881 -13.58 44.19 -38.88
CA LEU A 881 -14.58 43.34 -38.24
C LEU A 881 -14.11 42.83 -36.88
N SER A 882 -12.83 42.45 -36.75
CA SER A 882 -12.27 41.98 -35.48
C SER A 882 -12.21 43.05 -34.39
N HIS A 883 -12.08 44.33 -34.77
CA HIS A 883 -11.98 45.47 -33.85
C HIS A 883 -13.30 46.22 -33.63
N LYS A 884 -14.33 46.00 -34.46
CA LYS A 884 -15.62 46.73 -34.47
C LYS A 884 -16.32 46.81 -33.10
N HIS A 885 -16.23 45.76 -32.30
CA HIS A 885 -16.88 45.65 -30.99
C HIS A 885 -15.89 45.69 -29.81
N GLY A 886 -14.60 45.94 -30.06
CA GLY A 886 -13.59 46.10 -29.02
C GLY A 886 -13.25 44.86 -28.19
N TYR A 887 -13.62 43.65 -28.64
CA TYR A 887 -13.35 42.39 -27.92
C TYR A 887 -11.98 41.74 -28.25
N CYS A 888 -11.24 42.28 -29.22
CA CYS A 888 -9.90 41.81 -29.57
C CYS A 888 -8.86 42.33 -28.55
N GLU A 889 -7.89 41.49 -28.16
CA GLU A 889 -6.85 41.88 -27.20
C GLU A 889 -5.91 42.93 -27.80
N THR A 890 -5.97 44.15 -27.26
CA THR A 890 -5.22 45.31 -27.75
C THR A 890 -3.70 45.07 -27.79
N ARG A 891 -3.14 44.28 -26.87
CA ARG A 891 -1.71 43.92 -26.85
C ARG A 891 -1.30 43.09 -28.06
N ILE A 892 -2.13 42.11 -28.47
CA ILE A 892 -1.83 41.25 -29.62
C ILE A 892 -1.95 42.07 -30.90
N SER A 893 -3.00 42.89 -31.03
CA SER A 893 -3.19 43.75 -32.20
C SER A 893 -2.07 44.76 -32.40
N VAL A 894 -1.55 45.37 -31.33
CA VAL A 894 -0.39 46.29 -31.39
C VAL A 894 0.87 45.56 -31.86
N ARG A 895 1.18 44.40 -31.27
CA ARG A 895 2.33 43.58 -31.67
C ARG A 895 2.23 43.09 -33.12
N THR A 896 1.03 42.68 -33.55
CA THR A 896 0.78 42.29 -34.94
C THR A 896 1.02 43.47 -35.88
N LEU A 897 0.53 44.67 -35.54
CA LEU A 897 0.74 45.88 -36.34
C LEU A 897 2.23 46.29 -36.41
N GLU A 898 2.96 46.19 -35.30
CA GLU A 898 4.42 46.40 -35.25
C GLU A 898 5.17 45.39 -36.11
N SER A 899 4.78 44.11 -36.05
CA SER A 899 5.33 43.05 -36.90
C SER A 899 5.11 43.33 -38.38
N ILE A 900 3.91 43.78 -38.77
CA ILE A 900 3.62 44.15 -40.17
C ILE A 900 4.45 45.36 -40.59
N LYS A 901 4.62 46.38 -39.73
CA LYS A 901 5.48 47.54 -40.00
C LYS A 901 6.93 47.13 -40.23
N HIS A 902 7.45 46.21 -39.42
CA HIS A 902 8.79 45.67 -39.59
C HIS A 902 8.93 44.82 -40.87
N GLN A 903 7.91 44.03 -41.22
CA GLN A 903 7.90 43.27 -42.48
C GLN A 903 7.81 44.18 -43.71
N ALA A 904 7.10 45.31 -43.63
CA ALA A 904 6.97 46.28 -44.70
C ALA A 904 8.28 47.04 -45.04
N GLN A 905 9.27 47.01 -44.13
CA GLN A 905 10.60 47.59 -44.37
C GLN A 905 11.46 46.72 -45.31
N GLN A 906 11.03 45.50 -45.66
CA GLN A 906 11.76 44.62 -46.57
C GLN A 906 11.50 44.97 -48.04
N PRO A 907 12.53 44.92 -48.92
CA PRO A 907 12.42 45.36 -50.32
C PRO A 907 11.38 44.58 -51.15
N ASN A 908 11.08 43.32 -50.78
CA ASN A 908 10.09 42.47 -51.46
C ASN A 908 8.64 42.65 -50.95
N MET A 909 8.43 43.49 -49.92
CA MET A 909 7.19 43.58 -49.12
C MET A 909 6.63 45.01 -49.01
N THR A 910 7.03 45.92 -49.90
CA THR A 910 6.60 47.34 -49.89
C THR A 910 5.08 47.53 -49.96
N HIS A 911 4.37 46.65 -50.67
CA HIS A 911 2.90 46.62 -50.74
C HIS A 911 2.18 46.45 -49.38
N LEU A 912 2.87 45.98 -48.34
CA LEU A 912 2.33 45.92 -46.98
C LEU A 912 2.26 47.32 -46.33
N SER A 913 3.10 48.27 -46.76
CA SER A 913 3.08 49.66 -46.26
C SER A 913 1.72 50.34 -46.53
N ASP A 914 1.18 50.17 -47.74
CA ASP A 914 -0.13 50.71 -48.12
C ASP A 914 -1.28 50.04 -47.35
N THR A 915 -1.11 48.75 -47.02
CA THR A 915 -2.07 48.00 -46.22
C THR A 915 -2.03 48.46 -44.76
N VAL A 916 -0.85 48.69 -44.17
CA VAL A 916 -0.67 49.20 -42.79
C VAL A 916 -1.34 50.55 -42.58
N GLN A 917 -1.29 51.46 -43.55
CA GLN A 917 -1.95 52.76 -43.46
C GLN A 917 -3.48 52.64 -43.33
N ARG A 918 -4.06 51.55 -43.82
CA ARG A 918 -5.50 51.26 -43.77
C ARG A 918 -5.92 50.46 -42.53
N LEU A 919 -4.97 49.97 -41.73
CA LEU A 919 -5.21 49.21 -40.49
C LEU A 919 -5.14 50.15 -39.27
N THR A 920 -6.19 50.94 -39.06
CA THR A 920 -6.28 51.84 -37.90
C THR A 920 -6.71 51.08 -36.64
N LEU A 921 -5.99 51.26 -35.53
CA LEU A 921 -6.45 50.84 -34.20
C LEU A 921 -7.39 51.92 -33.66
N GLN A 922 -8.64 51.57 -33.37
CA GLN A 922 -9.52 52.49 -32.62
C GLN A 922 -9.01 52.56 -31.17
N SER A 923 -8.48 53.72 -30.78
CA SER A 923 -8.22 54.02 -29.36
C SER A 923 -9.56 54.03 -28.64
N ARG A 924 -9.76 53.13 -27.66
CA ARG A 924 -10.88 53.24 -26.72
C ARG A 924 -10.77 54.59 -26.00
N THR A 925 -11.74 55.47 -26.19
CA THR A 925 -12.26 56.32 -25.10
C THR A 925 -13.19 55.51 -24.24
#